data_AF-A0AA43ZJ83-F1
#
_entry.id   AF-A0AA43ZJ83-F1
#
_cell.length_a   1.000
_cell.length_b   1.000
_cell.length_c   1.000
_cell.angle_alpha   90.00
_cell.angle_beta   90.00
_cell.angle_gamma   90.00
#
_symmetry.space_group_name_H-M   'P 1'
#
loop_
_entity.id
_entity.type
_entity.pdbx_description
1 polymer ?
#
loop_
_entity_poly.entity_id
_entity_poly.type
_entity_poly.pdbx_seq_one_letter_code
_entity_poly.pdbx_strand_id
1 'polypeptide(L)'
;MFAFLSRASGKVRDIANGYFARSASPLLRGDLVAYAEQEYPRAEYETAWKTIPADVKKGLVWDGRLLNGKDVAELAKGQLTDDHVWATVRKAGRRAAIIAVALPVFLLAVSSLSQFGFRAFGMTSGGQMTPYPSWADQAGLWLPVLSWYALAVIERVWSVAATVLSFGPPLLALFFVFWWFGFVRGMNRLWASMSGPLRVATRDAKLLWKTEMASRLNDYKAYRRQVLYATTALKHEPLVQLGTATGLLETRGDRRAPLRNQAMSLDGHSLRQHGIFVGPTGAQKTTLGILPVARAILHASWGVGHKIGAFVMDGKGGLWREMMEFVSHRNDVKIIGLGDGQYGVDLLAGMAPHEVGAVYQGVLGQVSGDSKADFWTRSSADLIVHAATVAQALAYDEETVAEWVDEFASHPYSLLGIMALATEQAVIEKAVEKLKENAPHLNGKLSEAEKVEYKAAYDSAAWFIGTFWADSNAKETRSGIIQTLTSVLGSLRGERELLRRFGAGTYADLIDVDYALKGGIVMVAMGPQNSIGSKLVTCWLKSRLYIMALRRYEVDPEQCKTSTCLMIADEFQSLVTQGHDSDSDFWNRARSSGLLLWAATQSWAAIEQIIGETATKNLMDCMRSKVFFASEEVSTMQYCQTIAGNTWQGLSADNIYPTYAARKLAMGDEGDDTISLGWLGGIVPTWFTAPTEQAEPYSIAHLLKFMKGGGEGTGLQLSLRNEDRNRAALVEGVTKQPSLDLADLRMGSGLAFAVVMRAGVARMDVIDLINEDYAEAA
;
A
#
# COMPACT_ATOMS: atom_id res chain seq x y z
N MET A 1 -51.50 11.05 28.87
CA MET A 1 -50.14 11.48 29.29
C MET A 1 -49.06 11.18 28.24
N PHE A 2 -48.89 9.95 27.77
CA PHE A 2 -47.83 9.62 26.79
C PHE A 2 -47.93 10.33 25.42
N ALA A 3 -49.14 10.40 24.84
CA ALA A 3 -49.36 11.16 23.59
C ALA A 3 -49.13 12.68 23.76
N PHE A 4 -49.38 13.20 24.97
CA PHE A 4 -49.11 14.60 25.31
C PHE A 4 -47.61 14.86 25.44
N LEU A 5 -46.87 13.97 26.11
CA LEU A 5 -45.41 14.05 26.21
C LEU A 5 -44.73 14.05 24.83
N SER A 6 -45.22 13.21 23.90
CA SER A 6 -44.69 13.16 22.53
C SER A 6 -44.98 14.41 21.70
N ARG A 7 -46.12 15.08 21.92
CA ARG A 7 -46.47 16.33 21.20
C ARG A 7 -45.78 17.55 21.83
N ALA A 8 -45.71 17.60 23.15
CA ALA A 8 -45.02 18.65 23.90
C ALA A 8 -43.52 18.63 23.58
N SER A 9 -42.92 17.45 23.46
CA SER A 9 -41.51 17.31 23.13
C SER A 9 -41.16 17.82 21.72
N GLY A 10 -42.04 17.59 20.73
CA GLY A 10 -41.87 18.15 19.38
C GLY A 10 -41.87 19.69 19.36
N LYS A 11 -42.79 20.32 20.09
CA LYS A 11 -42.82 21.79 20.22
C LYS A 11 -41.60 22.36 20.94
N VAL A 12 -41.10 21.67 21.96
CA VAL A 12 -39.87 22.07 22.67
C VAL A 12 -38.67 22.04 21.73
N ARG A 13 -38.60 21.05 20.83
CA ARG A 13 -37.54 20.99 19.79
C ARG A 13 -37.55 22.22 18.90
N ASP A 14 -38.71 22.59 18.37
CA ASP A 14 -38.81 23.68 17.41
C ASP A 14 -38.47 25.05 18.07
N ILE A 15 -38.86 25.22 19.36
CA ILE A 15 -38.48 26.39 20.17
C ILE A 15 -36.97 26.40 20.45
N ALA A 16 -36.40 25.27 20.84
CA ALA A 16 -34.97 25.14 21.10
C ALA A 16 -34.14 25.45 19.85
N ASN A 17 -34.54 24.92 18.68
CA ASN A 17 -33.90 25.20 17.40
C ASN A 17 -33.93 26.70 17.08
N GLY A 18 -35.07 27.37 17.28
CA GLY A 18 -35.18 28.82 17.07
C GLY A 18 -34.29 29.65 18.01
N TYR A 19 -34.13 29.20 19.27
CA TYR A 19 -33.26 29.86 20.26
C TYR A 19 -31.78 29.66 19.90
N PHE A 20 -31.36 28.41 19.64
CA PHE A 20 -29.97 28.08 19.39
C PHE A 20 -29.47 28.55 18.03
N ALA A 21 -30.34 28.72 17.03
CA ALA A 21 -30.00 29.30 15.74
C ALA A 21 -29.38 30.71 15.84
N ARG A 22 -29.63 31.45 16.93
CA ARG A 22 -29.08 32.79 17.18
C ARG A 22 -27.80 32.80 18.03
N SER A 23 -27.29 31.65 18.42
CA SER A 23 -26.10 31.55 19.28
C SER A 23 -24.83 32.07 18.57
N ALA A 24 -23.89 32.63 19.32
CA ALA A 24 -22.57 32.98 18.79
C ALA A 24 -21.72 31.74 18.47
N SER A 25 -21.94 30.63 19.19
CA SER A 25 -21.24 29.36 18.99
C SER A 25 -21.77 28.64 17.74
N PRO A 26 -20.92 28.30 16.76
CA PRO A 26 -21.34 27.57 15.56
C PRO A 26 -21.98 26.21 15.87
N LEU A 27 -21.41 25.49 16.84
CA LEU A 27 -21.92 24.18 17.26
C LEU A 27 -23.36 24.26 17.78
N LEU A 28 -23.68 25.30 18.57
CA LEU A 28 -25.04 25.51 19.07
C LEU A 28 -26.00 25.90 17.95
N ARG A 29 -25.56 26.68 16.96
CA ARG A 29 -26.38 27.01 15.78
C ARG A 29 -26.65 25.82 14.86
N GLY A 30 -25.97 24.69 15.06
CA GLY A 30 -25.99 23.55 14.14
C GLY A 30 -25.13 23.78 12.89
N ASP A 31 -24.28 24.80 12.87
CA ASP A 31 -23.34 25.07 11.79
C ASP A 31 -22.07 24.22 11.98
N LEU A 32 -22.18 22.95 11.59
CA LEU A 32 -21.10 21.97 11.73
C LEU A 32 -19.89 22.30 10.85
N VAL A 33 -20.09 23.00 9.72
CA VAL A 33 -19.01 23.40 8.82
C VAL A 33 -18.15 24.48 9.47
N ALA A 34 -18.77 25.54 9.99
CA ALA A 34 -18.02 26.59 10.68
C ALA A 34 -17.35 26.08 11.97
N TYR A 35 -17.98 25.14 12.69
CA TYR A 35 -17.32 24.47 13.82
C TYR A 35 -16.11 23.65 13.35
N ALA A 36 -16.25 22.86 12.28
CA ALA A 36 -15.16 22.08 11.72
C ALA A 36 -14.01 22.98 11.23
N GLU A 37 -14.27 24.16 10.67
CA GLU A 37 -13.22 25.11 10.25
C GLU A 37 -12.43 25.70 11.42
N GLN A 38 -13.08 25.89 12.58
CA GLN A 38 -12.41 26.32 13.80
C GLN A 38 -11.50 25.22 14.36
N GLU A 39 -11.95 23.96 14.29
CA GLU A 39 -11.23 22.80 14.84
C GLU A 39 -10.17 22.23 13.89
N TYR A 40 -10.39 22.37 12.59
CA TYR A 40 -9.52 21.93 11.50
C TYR A 40 -9.32 23.07 10.50
N PRO A 41 -8.53 24.10 10.84
CA PRO A 41 -8.26 25.21 9.92
C PRO A 41 -7.78 24.73 8.56
N ARG A 42 -8.40 25.20 7.47
CA ARG A 42 -8.11 24.73 6.09
C ARG A 42 -6.64 24.86 5.69
N ALA A 43 -5.92 25.86 6.20
CA ALA A 43 -4.51 26.08 5.91
C ALA A 43 -3.59 24.98 6.47
N GLU A 44 -3.92 24.46 7.65
CA GLU A 44 -3.17 23.38 8.30
C GLU A 44 -3.70 22.00 7.87
N TYR A 45 -5.01 21.79 7.94
CA TYR A 45 -5.66 20.50 7.77
C TYR A 45 -6.32 20.32 6.40
N GLU A 46 -5.64 20.75 5.34
CA GLU A 46 -6.16 20.75 3.97
C GLU A 46 -6.71 19.39 3.50
N THR A 47 -6.14 18.28 4.00
CA THR A 47 -6.60 16.91 3.67
C THR A 47 -7.98 16.58 4.24
N ALA A 48 -8.44 17.25 5.30
CA ALA A 48 -9.79 17.07 5.84
C ALA A 48 -10.89 17.70 4.96
N TRP A 49 -10.51 18.63 4.07
CA TRP A 49 -11.43 19.44 3.26
C TRP A 49 -11.44 19.09 1.77
N LYS A 50 -10.58 18.17 1.35
CA LYS A 50 -10.45 17.76 -0.06
C LYS A 50 -11.02 16.36 -0.25
N THR A 51 -11.59 16.12 -1.42
CA THR A 51 -11.93 14.77 -1.86
C THR A 51 -10.64 14.04 -2.21
N ILE A 52 -10.30 13.01 -1.41
CA ILE A 52 -9.07 12.23 -1.57
C ILE A 52 -9.42 10.90 -2.27
N PRO A 53 -8.62 10.47 -3.27
CA PRO A 53 -8.73 9.13 -3.85
C PRO A 53 -8.69 8.04 -2.78
N ALA A 54 -9.55 7.02 -2.92
CA ALA A 54 -9.70 5.96 -1.92
C ALA A 54 -8.41 5.17 -1.67
N ASP A 55 -7.58 5.00 -2.71
CA ASP A 55 -6.29 4.33 -2.63
C ASP A 55 -5.30 5.10 -1.75
N VAL A 56 -5.31 6.43 -1.72
CA VAL A 56 -4.37 7.26 -0.93
C VAL A 56 -4.94 7.71 0.42
N LYS A 57 -6.26 7.71 0.57
CA LYS A 57 -6.96 8.26 1.75
C LYS A 57 -6.51 7.62 3.06
N LYS A 58 -6.02 8.44 3.98
CA LYS A 58 -5.73 8.03 5.36
C LYS A 58 -6.88 8.36 6.31
N GLY A 59 -6.89 7.65 7.44
CA GLY A 59 -7.76 7.99 8.57
C GLY A 59 -7.42 9.34 9.19
N LEU A 60 -8.38 9.88 9.94
CA LEU A 60 -8.21 11.11 10.73
C LEU A 60 -7.39 10.89 12.02
N VAL A 61 -7.10 9.62 12.34
CA VAL A 61 -6.42 9.21 13.57
C VAL A 61 -4.95 8.95 13.27
N TRP A 62 -4.07 9.65 13.98
CA TRP A 62 -2.62 9.58 13.86
C TRP A 62 -2.02 9.46 15.27
N ASP A 63 -1.19 8.44 15.49
CA ASP A 63 -0.70 8.04 16.81
C ASP A 63 -1.83 8.00 17.86
N GLY A 64 -2.96 7.37 17.53
CA GLY A 64 -4.10 7.20 18.42
C GLY A 64 -4.82 8.47 18.88
N ARG A 65 -4.59 9.61 18.22
CA ARG A 65 -5.36 10.85 18.40
C ARG A 65 -5.82 11.42 17.07
N LEU A 66 -6.79 12.33 17.10
CA LEU A 66 -7.20 13.07 15.91
C LEU A 66 -6.08 14.03 15.47
N LEU A 67 -6.09 14.43 14.19
CA LEU A 67 -5.08 15.34 13.63
C LEU A 67 -4.88 16.63 14.45
N ASN A 68 -5.93 17.16 15.06
CA ASN A 68 -5.90 18.34 15.93
C ASN A 68 -5.51 18.04 17.39
N GLY A 69 -5.10 16.80 17.70
CA GLY A 69 -4.65 16.34 19.02
C GLY A 69 -5.75 15.95 19.99
N LYS A 70 -7.02 16.08 19.60
CA LYS A 70 -8.14 15.61 20.41
C LYS A 70 -8.16 14.07 20.50
N ASP A 71 -8.78 13.56 21.55
CA ASP A 71 -8.97 12.13 21.73
C ASP A 71 -9.96 11.57 20.72
N VAL A 72 -9.77 10.30 20.33
CA VAL A 72 -10.56 9.70 19.24
C VAL A 72 -12.03 9.48 19.60
N ALA A 73 -12.35 9.44 20.89
CA ALA A 73 -13.73 9.36 21.37
C ALA A 73 -14.60 10.56 20.95
N GLU A 74 -14.01 11.66 20.48
CA GLU A 74 -14.73 12.74 19.79
C GLU A 74 -15.51 12.23 18.58
N LEU A 75 -15.04 11.18 17.88
CA LEU A 75 -15.75 10.57 16.76
C LEU A 75 -17.09 9.92 17.18
N ALA A 76 -17.25 9.54 18.45
CA ALA A 76 -18.51 9.00 18.97
C ALA A 76 -19.66 10.02 18.88
N LYS A 77 -19.35 11.33 18.82
CA LYS A 77 -20.37 12.38 18.66
C LYS A 77 -21.12 12.23 17.33
N GLY A 78 -20.46 11.75 16.28
CA GLY A 78 -21.09 11.48 14.99
C GLY A 78 -22.04 10.29 14.98
N GLN A 79 -21.93 9.38 15.96
CA GLN A 79 -22.83 8.23 16.12
C GLN A 79 -24.12 8.61 16.86
N LEU A 80 -24.15 9.78 17.51
CA LEU A 80 -25.28 10.23 18.29
C LEU A 80 -26.32 10.89 17.37
N THR A 81 -27.44 10.20 17.15
CA THR A 81 -28.55 10.69 16.32
C THR A 81 -29.66 11.30 17.18
N ASP A 82 -30.53 12.09 16.53
CA ASP A 82 -31.73 12.62 17.17
C ASP A 82 -32.62 11.51 17.74
N ASP A 83 -32.69 10.35 17.07
CA ASP A 83 -33.46 9.20 17.52
C ASP A 83 -32.95 8.64 18.85
N HIS A 84 -31.62 8.60 19.05
CA HIS A 84 -31.02 8.20 20.32
C HIS A 84 -31.41 9.16 21.46
N VAL A 85 -31.36 10.47 21.20
CA VAL A 85 -31.78 11.50 22.16
C VAL A 85 -33.26 11.30 22.51
N TRP A 86 -34.12 11.12 21.50
CA TRP A 86 -35.56 10.95 21.71
C TRP A 86 -35.92 9.65 22.43
N ALA A 87 -35.28 8.55 22.10
CA ALA A 87 -35.43 7.28 22.79
C ALA A 87 -35.06 7.44 24.28
N THR A 88 -34.01 8.20 24.57
CA THR A 88 -33.58 8.52 25.94
C THR A 88 -34.61 9.38 26.67
N VAL A 89 -35.11 10.45 26.04
CA VAL A 89 -36.17 11.32 26.59
C VAL A 89 -37.42 10.49 26.94
N ARG A 90 -37.86 9.61 26.04
CA ARG A 90 -39.06 8.75 26.26
C ARG A 90 -38.84 7.74 27.39
N LYS A 91 -37.69 7.06 27.41
CA LYS A 91 -37.34 6.10 28.48
C LYS A 91 -37.26 6.81 29.83
N ALA A 92 -36.63 7.98 29.89
CA ALA A 92 -36.57 8.80 31.10
C ALA A 92 -37.95 9.25 31.56
N GLY A 93 -38.81 9.70 30.64
CA GLY A 93 -40.17 10.15 30.97
C GLY A 93 -41.05 9.02 31.51
N ARG A 94 -40.96 7.82 30.92
CA ARG A 94 -41.59 6.61 31.46
C ARG A 94 -41.12 6.32 32.88
N ARG A 95 -39.82 6.40 33.13
CA ARG A 95 -39.23 6.12 34.44
C ARG A 95 -39.63 7.16 35.48
N ALA A 96 -39.61 8.44 35.12
CA ALA A 96 -40.01 9.53 35.98
C ALA A 96 -41.50 9.44 36.37
N ALA A 97 -42.37 9.01 35.46
CA ALA A 97 -43.78 8.77 35.77
C ALA A 97 -43.94 7.64 36.80
N ILE A 98 -43.21 6.54 36.64
CA ILE A 98 -43.20 5.43 37.60
C ILE A 98 -42.71 5.92 38.97
N ILE A 99 -41.60 6.67 39.03
CA ILE A 99 -41.05 7.19 40.28
C ILE A 99 -42.01 8.19 40.94
N ALA A 100 -42.58 9.13 40.17
CA ALA A 100 -43.49 10.15 40.68
C ALA A 100 -44.78 9.56 41.26
N VAL A 101 -45.22 8.38 40.80
CA VAL A 101 -46.37 7.66 41.37
C VAL A 101 -45.95 6.73 42.51
N ALA A 102 -44.84 6.00 42.36
CA ALA A 102 -44.37 5.03 43.35
C ALA A 102 -43.88 5.71 44.63
N LEU A 103 -43.27 6.90 44.55
CA LEU A 103 -42.73 7.60 45.71
C LEU A 103 -43.82 8.08 46.70
N PRO A 104 -44.93 8.71 46.27
CA PRO A 104 -46.08 8.97 47.15
C PRO A 104 -46.67 7.70 47.75
N VAL A 105 -46.84 6.64 46.96
CA VAL A 105 -47.39 5.36 47.45
C VAL A 105 -46.46 4.74 48.50
N PHE A 106 -45.15 4.78 48.28
CA PHE A 106 -44.16 4.33 49.24
C PHE A 106 -44.16 5.18 50.51
N LEU A 107 -44.22 6.52 50.39
CA LEU A 107 -44.30 7.41 51.55
C LEU A 107 -45.59 7.20 52.35
N LEU A 108 -46.71 6.91 51.69
CA LEU A 108 -47.98 6.52 52.33
C LEU A 108 -47.87 5.16 53.02
N ALA A 109 -47.20 4.19 52.41
CA ALA A 109 -46.94 2.88 53.02
C ALA A 109 -46.02 3.00 54.25
N VAL A 110 -44.97 3.81 54.17
CA VAL A 110 -44.04 4.05 55.29
C VAL A 110 -44.70 4.87 56.39
N SER A 111 -45.51 5.88 56.08
CA SER A 111 -46.24 6.65 57.09
C SER A 111 -47.34 5.84 57.78
N SER A 112 -47.97 4.91 57.07
CA SER A 112 -48.92 3.96 57.67
C SER A 112 -48.21 2.89 58.52
N LEU A 113 -47.04 2.39 58.10
CA LEU A 113 -46.21 1.45 58.87
C LEU A 113 -45.56 2.10 60.10
N SER A 114 -45.07 3.34 60.00
CA SER A 114 -44.50 4.05 61.15
C SER A 114 -45.56 4.35 62.19
N GLN A 115 -46.80 4.65 61.77
CA GLN A 115 -47.93 4.72 62.70
C GLN A 115 -48.32 3.38 63.33
N PHE A 116 -47.92 2.25 62.75
CA PHE A 116 -48.09 0.92 63.34
C PHE A 116 -46.96 0.61 64.34
N GLY A 117 -45.70 0.86 63.97
CA GLY A 117 -44.52 0.61 64.82
C GLY A 117 -44.37 1.56 66.01
N PHE A 118 -44.65 2.86 65.84
CA PHE A 118 -44.63 3.83 66.95
C PHE A 118 -45.79 3.65 67.93
N ARG A 119 -46.89 3.01 67.51
CA ARG A 119 -48.02 2.65 68.40
C ARG A 119 -47.76 1.39 69.21
N ALA A 120 -47.03 0.42 68.68
CA ALA A 120 -46.61 -0.77 69.43
C ALA A 120 -45.63 -0.43 70.58
N PHE A 121 -44.93 0.71 70.50
CA PHE A 121 -43.96 1.20 71.50
C PHE A 121 -44.42 2.40 72.35
N GLY A 122 -45.69 2.83 72.25
CA GLY A 122 -46.28 3.76 73.22
C GLY A 122 -45.72 5.18 73.26
N MET A 123 -45.07 5.68 72.20
CA MET A 123 -44.47 7.03 72.19
C MET A 123 -45.08 7.95 71.13
N THR A 124 -46.34 8.38 71.29
CA THR A 124 -46.81 9.71 70.83
C THR A 124 -48.13 10.04 71.54
N SER A 125 -48.14 11.13 72.32
CA SER A 125 -49.24 11.56 73.20
C SER A 125 -49.99 12.79 72.66
N GLY A 126 -50.20 12.92 71.34
CA GLY A 126 -50.66 14.20 70.77
C GLY A 126 -51.61 14.19 69.58
N GLY A 127 -52.13 13.04 69.13
CA GLY A 127 -53.12 13.00 68.05
C GLY A 127 -54.47 12.50 68.54
N GLN A 128 -55.47 13.38 68.60
CA GLN A 128 -56.87 13.01 68.90
C GLN A 128 -57.39 12.06 67.82
N MET A 129 -57.33 10.75 68.07
CA MET A 129 -58.19 9.76 67.43
C MET A 129 -59.20 9.28 68.46
N THR A 130 -60.38 8.91 67.98
CA THR A 130 -61.49 8.49 68.83
C THR A 130 -61.09 7.26 69.68
N PRO A 131 -61.14 7.31 71.03
CA PRO A 131 -60.68 6.22 71.89
C PRO A 131 -61.53 4.95 71.72
N TYR A 132 -60.89 3.78 71.79
CA TYR A 132 -61.58 2.49 71.67
C TYR A 132 -62.60 2.32 72.81
N PRO A 133 -63.87 1.99 72.52
CA PRO A 133 -64.90 1.86 73.54
C PRO A 133 -64.78 0.52 74.28
N SER A 134 -63.76 0.40 75.14
CA SER A 134 -63.50 -0.83 75.93
C SER A 134 -64.68 -1.24 76.81
N TRP A 135 -65.46 -0.26 77.28
CA TRP A 135 -66.70 -0.50 78.04
C TRP A 135 -67.77 -1.24 77.23
N ALA A 136 -67.87 -0.98 75.92
CA ALA A 136 -68.88 -1.60 75.06
C ALA A 136 -68.48 -3.04 74.67
N ASP A 137 -67.18 -3.25 74.46
CA ASP A 137 -66.58 -4.56 74.20
C ASP A 137 -66.74 -5.51 75.41
N GLN A 138 -66.41 -5.02 76.61
CA GLN A 138 -66.59 -5.77 77.86
C GLN A 138 -68.05 -6.07 78.19
N ALA A 139 -68.99 -5.24 77.73
CA ALA A 139 -70.42 -5.43 77.91
C ALA A 139 -71.08 -6.29 76.80
N GLY A 140 -70.32 -6.79 75.83
CA GLY A 140 -70.84 -7.56 74.69
C GLY A 140 -71.71 -6.75 73.72
N LEU A 141 -71.64 -5.41 73.78
CA LEU A 141 -72.40 -4.50 72.93
C LEU A 141 -71.64 -4.30 71.62
N TRP A 142 -72.07 -5.01 70.58
CA TRP A 142 -71.41 -5.02 69.27
C TRP A 142 -71.55 -3.70 68.50
N LEU A 143 -72.66 -2.96 68.65
CA LEU A 143 -72.97 -1.76 67.85
C LEU A 143 -71.97 -0.59 68.04
N PRO A 144 -71.55 -0.22 69.27
CA PRO A 144 -70.55 0.82 69.49
C PRO A 144 -69.14 0.40 69.04
N VAL A 145 -68.80 -0.88 69.18
CA VAL A 145 -67.53 -1.45 68.68
C VAL A 145 -67.48 -1.38 67.15
N LEU A 146 -68.56 -1.78 66.47
CA LEU A 146 -68.68 -1.68 65.00
C LEU A 146 -68.65 -0.23 64.51
N SER A 147 -69.33 0.68 65.22
CA SER A 147 -69.29 2.12 64.94
C SER A 147 -67.88 2.69 65.10
N TRP A 148 -67.13 2.24 66.10
CA TRP A 148 -65.74 2.64 66.28
C TRP A 148 -64.84 2.14 65.15
N TYR A 149 -64.98 0.87 64.72
CA TYR A 149 -64.25 0.36 63.56
C TYR A 149 -64.60 1.13 62.28
N ALA A 150 -65.88 1.46 62.06
CA ALA A 150 -66.31 2.26 60.92
C ALA A 150 -65.70 3.68 60.96
N LEU A 151 -65.73 4.34 62.13
CA LEU A 151 -65.14 5.67 62.31
C LEU A 151 -63.61 5.64 62.14
N ALA A 152 -62.94 4.62 62.69
CA ALA A 152 -61.52 4.41 62.52
C ALA A 152 -61.16 4.20 61.04
N VAL A 153 -61.97 3.46 60.28
CA VAL A 153 -61.80 3.32 58.83
C VAL A 153 -61.99 4.66 58.12
N ILE A 154 -63.00 5.45 58.48
CA ILE A 154 -63.26 6.78 57.89
C ILE A 154 -62.11 7.75 58.19
N GLU A 155 -61.67 7.87 59.44
CA GLU A 155 -60.53 8.71 59.84
C GLU A 155 -59.24 8.29 59.11
N ARG A 156 -59.05 6.99 58.87
CA ARG A 156 -57.92 6.45 58.11
C ARG A 156 -58.01 6.79 56.62
N VAL A 157 -59.16 6.60 56.01
CA VAL A 157 -59.42 7.00 54.62
C VAL A 157 -59.21 8.51 54.47
N TRP A 158 -59.66 9.31 55.43
CA TRP A 158 -59.49 10.76 55.44
C TRP A 158 -58.03 11.18 55.65
N SER A 159 -57.30 10.54 56.56
CA SER A 159 -55.87 10.82 56.78
C SER A 159 -55.02 10.46 55.55
N VAL A 160 -55.34 9.34 54.88
CA VAL A 160 -54.73 8.97 53.60
C VAL A 160 -55.09 10.00 52.52
N ALA A 161 -56.36 10.39 52.41
CA ALA A 161 -56.81 11.39 51.44
C ALA A 161 -56.17 12.77 51.67
N ALA A 162 -56.08 13.22 52.92
CA ALA A 162 -55.43 14.48 53.31
C ALA A 162 -53.92 14.45 53.01
N THR A 163 -53.25 13.33 53.28
CA THR A 163 -51.82 13.15 52.96
C THR A 163 -51.60 13.15 51.45
N VAL A 164 -52.46 12.48 50.67
CA VAL A 164 -52.44 12.50 49.20
C VAL A 164 -52.69 13.91 48.67
N LEU A 165 -53.62 14.67 49.25
CA LEU A 165 -53.92 16.04 48.83
C LEU A 165 -52.80 17.03 49.18
N SER A 166 -52.18 16.90 50.37
CA SER A 166 -51.13 17.80 50.83
C SER A 166 -49.77 17.53 50.16
N PHE A 167 -49.42 16.26 49.92
CA PHE A 167 -48.10 15.88 49.36
C PHE A 167 -48.17 15.42 47.90
N GLY A 168 -49.33 15.02 47.39
CA GLY A 168 -49.49 14.51 46.03
C GLY A 168 -49.14 15.54 44.95
N PRO A 169 -49.73 16.75 44.93
CA PRO A 169 -49.41 17.76 43.92
C PRO A 169 -47.93 18.20 43.91
N PRO A 170 -47.28 18.47 45.08
CA PRO A 170 -45.85 18.74 45.12
C PRO A 170 -44.97 17.57 44.64
N LEU A 171 -45.31 16.33 45.01
CA LEU A 171 -44.55 15.14 44.58
C LEU A 171 -44.74 14.84 43.08
N LEU A 172 -45.92 15.14 42.52
CA LEU A 172 -46.15 15.06 41.07
C LEU A 172 -45.39 16.15 40.33
N ALA A 173 -45.19 17.34 40.92
CA ALA A 173 -44.35 18.38 40.33
C ALA A 173 -42.88 17.96 40.23
N LEU A 174 -42.39 17.07 41.11
CA LEU A 174 -41.05 16.46 41.01
C LEU A 174 -40.89 15.56 39.77
N PHE A 175 -41.96 15.23 39.05
CA PHE A 175 -41.89 14.51 37.78
C PHE A 175 -40.86 15.13 36.84
N PHE A 176 -40.87 16.46 36.67
CA PHE A 176 -39.93 17.14 35.76
C PHE A 176 -38.48 17.05 36.23
N VAL A 177 -38.26 17.07 37.54
CA VAL A 177 -36.94 16.90 38.15
C VAL A 177 -36.43 15.48 37.92
N PHE A 178 -37.24 14.47 38.23
CA PHE A 178 -36.88 13.07 37.99
C PHE A 178 -36.71 12.75 36.50
N TRP A 179 -37.50 13.40 35.64
CA TRP A 179 -37.39 13.26 34.21
C TRP A 179 -36.08 13.83 33.68
N TRP A 180 -35.68 15.02 34.13
CA TRP A 180 -34.39 15.61 33.76
C TRP A 180 -33.21 14.78 34.24
N PHE A 181 -33.19 14.36 35.51
CA PHE A 181 -32.12 13.50 36.03
C PHE A 181 -32.10 12.13 35.34
N GLY A 182 -33.26 11.55 35.06
CA GLY A 182 -33.38 10.32 34.30
C GLY A 182 -32.84 10.48 32.87
N PHE A 183 -33.14 11.60 32.22
CA PHE A 183 -32.66 11.92 30.88
C PHE A 183 -31.13 12.07 30.87
N VAL A 184 -30.58 12.90 31.75
CA VAL A 184 -29.13 13.12 31.86
C VAL A 184 -28.39 11.81 32.16
N ARG A 185 -28.90 10.99 33.08
CA ARG A 185 -28.32 9.68 33.38
C ARG A 185 -28.39 8.72 32.19
N GLY A 186 -29.48 8.76 31.44
CA GLY A 186 -29.65 7.99 30.20
C GLY A 186 -28.64 8.42 29.15
N MET A 187 -28.47 9.73 28.94
CA MET A 187 -27.49 10.30 28.01
C MET A 187 -26.05 9.96 28.42
N ASN A 188 -25.71 10.02 29.71
CA ASN A 188 -24.38 9.61 30.20
C ASN A 188 -24.07 8.14 29.90
N ARG A 189 -25.06 7.25 30.06
CA ARG A 189 -24.89 5.83 29.79
C ARG A 189 -24.80 5.53 28.32
N LEU A 190 -25.67 6.16 27.52
CA LEU A 190 -25.60 6.09 26.07
C LEU A 190 -24.23 6.57 25.58
N TRP A 191 -23.76 7.73 26.06
CA TRP A 191 -22.43 8.24 25.73
C TRP A 191 -21.33 7.27 26.15
N ALA A 192 -21.36 6.74 27.38
CA ALA A 192 -20.36 5.80 27.87
C ALA A 192 -20.33 4.49 27.05
N SER A 193 -21.48 4.04 26.56
CA SER A 193 -21.63 2.86 25.72
C SER A 193 -21.04 3.10 24.32
N MET A 194 -21.44 4.18 23.64
CA MET A 194 -20.96 4.51 22.29
C MET A 194 -19.48 4.91 22.27
N SER A 195 -19.04 5.72 23.23
CA SER A 195 -17.63 6.15 23.32
C SER A 195 -16.71 5.10 23.94
N GLY A 196 -17.26 4.05 24.57
CA GLY A 196 -16.51 3.05 25.32
C GLY A 196 -15.33 2.45 24.53
N PRO A 197 -15.56 1.87 23.34
CA PRO A 197 -14.50 1.29 22.52
C PRO A 197 -13.43 2.31 22.10
N LEU A 198 -13.84 3.55 21.80
CA LEU A 198 -12.93 4.62 21.36
C LEU A 198 -12.08 5.20 22.50
N ARG A 199 -12.52 5.03 23.74
CA ARG A 199 -11.83 5.50 24.95
C ARG A 199 -10.85 4.47 25.51
N VAL A 200 -10.75 3.27 24.94
CA VAL A 200 -9.76 2.29 25.38
C VAL A 200 -8.35 2.86 25.20
N ALA A 201 -7.48 2.65 26.20
CA ALA A 201 -6.13 3.17 26.20
C ALA A 201 -5.31 2.57 25.05
N THR A 202 -4.65 3.44 24.30
CA THR A 202 -3.69 3.03 23.28
C THR A 202 -2.33 3.66 23.56
N ARG A 203 -1.26 2.89 23.38
CA ARG A 203 0.11 3.33 23.71
C ARG A 203 0.54 4.51 22.85
N ASP A 204 0.21 4.44 21.56
CA ASP A 204 0.47 5.51 20.59
C ASP A 204 -0.12 6.87 21.05
N ALA A 205 -1.35 6.90 21.55
CA ALA A 205 -2.03 8.11 22.00
C ALA A 205 -1.46 8.73 23.29
N LYS A 206 -1.00 7.87 24.21
CA LYS A 206 -0.49 8.29 25.54
C LYS A 206 1.01 8.65 25.49
N LEU A 207 1.81 7.88 24.73
CA LEU A 207 3.26 8.04 24.64
C LEU A 207 3.68 8.68 23.31
N LEU A 208 3.44 7.98 22.19
CA LEU A 208 4.03 8.34 20.88
C LEU A 208 3.54 9.68 20.37
N TRP A 209 2.30 10.06 20.68
CA TRP A 209 1.77 11.38 20.33
C TRP A 209 2.69 12.52 20.82
N LYS A 210 3.23 12.39 22.04
CA LYS A 210 4.12 13.40 22.63
C LYS A 210 5.55 13.25 22.13
N THR A 211 6.08 12.03 22.06
CA THR A 211 7.49 11.79 21.75
C THR A 211 7.81 11.98 20.26
N GLU A 212 6.87 11.67 19.36
CA GLU A 212 7.08 11.68 17.89
C GLU A 212 6.50 12.92 17.20
N MET A 213 6.32 14.04 17.92
CA MET A 213 5.69 15.25 17.37
C MET A 213 6.37 15.76 16.09
N ALA A 214 7.70 15.81 16.06
CA ALA A 214 8.45 16.31 14.90
C ALA A 214 8.31 15.38 13.67
N SER A 215 8.39 14.07 13.87
CA SER A 215 8.23 13.10 12.79
C SER A 215 6.79 13.12 12.25
N ARG A 216 5.78 13.19 13.13
CA ARG A 216 4.37 13.27 12.74
C ARG A 216 4.07 14.49 11.87
N LEU A 217 4.61 15.66 12.20
CA LEU A 217 4.43 16.87 11.39
C LEU A 217 5.03 16.72 9.99
N ASN A 218 6.21 16.09 9.88
CA ASN A 218 6.85 15.81 8.59
C ASN A 218 6.07 14.77 7.78
N ASP A 219 5.59 13.70 8.42
CA ASP A 219 4.77 12.66 7.79
C ASP A 219 3.47 13.26 7.25
N TYR A 220 2.81 14.12 8.04
CA TYR A 220 1.59 14.80 7.61
C TYR A 220 1.84 15.78 6.46
N LYS A 221 2.96 16.52 6.48
CA LYS A 221 3.38 17.37 5.36
C LYS A 221 3.62 16.57 4.08
N ALA A 222 4.26 15.39 4.19
CA ALA A 222 4.46 14.49 3.05
C ALA A 222 3.12 13.97 2.50
N TYR A 223 2.20 13.57 3.40
CA TYR A 223 0.85 13.14 3.03
C TYR A 223 0.04 14.26 2.35
N ARG A 224 0.08 15.50 2.85
CA ARG A 224 -0.54 16.65 2.18
C ARG A 224 -0.06 16.82 0.74
N ARG A 225 1.25 16.69 0.51
CA ARG A 225 1.84 16.77 -0.83
C ARG A 225 1.38 15.60 -1.69
N GLN A 226 1.37 14.38 -1.17
CA GLN A 226 0.88 13.20 -1.87
C GLN A 226 -0.57 13.39 -2.35
N VAL A 227 -1.46 13.85 -1.47
CA VAL A 227 -2.86 14.14 -1.79
C VAL A 227 -2.95 15.23 -2.85
N LEU A 228 -2.14 16.29 -2.74
CA LEU A 228 -2.10 17.35 -3.74
C LEU A 228 -1.72 16.79 -5.11
N TYR A 229 -0.61 16.07 -5.23
CA TYR A 229 -0.16 15.46 -6.50
C TYR A 229 -1.19 14.49 -7.07
N ALA A 230 -1.78 13.64 -6.24
CA ALA A 230 -2.80 12.67 -6.66
C ALA A 230 -4.09 13.32 -7.16
N THR A 231 -4.45 14.51 -6.65
CA THR A 231 -5.69 15.22 -7.02
C THR A 231 -5.49 16.28 -8.10
N THR A 232 -4.26 16.68 -8.39
CA THR A 232 -3.94 17.69 -9.41
C THR A 232 -3.16 17.08 -10.58
N ALA A 233 -1.83 17.02 -10.47
CA ALA A 233 -0.92 16.66 -11.55
C ALA A 233 -1.16 15.24 -12.10
N LEU A 234 -1.52 14.30 -11.23
CA LEU A 234 -1.64 12.88 -11.57
C LEU A 234 -3.11 12.42 -11.64
N LYS A 235 -4.06 13.36 -11.65
CA LYS A 235 -5.50 13.03 -11.59
C LYS A 235 -5.98 12.22 -12.81
N HIS A 236 -5.39 12.49 -13.97
CA HIS A 236 -5.78 11.89 -15.26
C HIS A 236 -4.83 10.78 -15.69
N GLU A 237 -3.81 10.48 -14.89
CA GLU A 237 -2.91 9.38 -15.18
C GLU A 237 -3.59 8.04 -14.88
N PRO A 238 -3.19 6.98 -15.59
CA PRO A 238 -3.70 5.65 -15.32
C PRO A 238 -3.34 5.21 -13.90
N LEU A 239 -4.25 4.47 -13.27
CA LEU A 239 -4.06 3.90 -11.96
C LEU A 239 -4.08 2.37 -12.09
N VAL A 240 -2.99 1.72 -11.69
CA VAL A 240 -2.83 0.26 -11.73
C VAL A 240 -2.77 -0.28 -10.31
N GLN A 241 -3.76 -1.09 -9.93
CA GLN A 241 -3.79 -1.76 -8.63
C GLN A 241 -2.94 -3.02 -8.67
N LEU A 242 -2.04 -3.16 -7.69
CA LEU A 242 -1.24 -4.36 -7.49
C LEU A 242 -1.93 -5.38 -6.57
N GLY A 243 -2.68 -4.90 -5.58
CA GLY A 243 -3.35 -5.74 -4.60
C GLY A 243 -4.04 -4.91 -3.52
N THR A 244 -4.40 -5.56 -2.42
CA THR A 244 -5.15 -4.96 -1.31
C THR A 244 -4.35 -5.06 -0.02
N ALA A 245 -4.17 -3.93 0.67
CA ALA A 245 -3.41 -3.87 1.92
C ALA A 245 -4.06 -4.66 3.05
N THR A 246 -3.28 -5.45 3.78
CA THR A 246 -3.74 -6.19 4.97
C THR A 246 -3.87 -5.30 6.21
N GLY A 247 -3.19 -4.14 6.21
CA GLY A 247 -3.07 -3.23 7.34
C GLY A 247 -2.04 -3.67 8.38
N LEU A 248 -1.18 -4.64 8.06
CA LEU A 248 -0.21 -5.20 9.03
C LEU A 248 0.71 -4.10 9.57
N LEU A 249 1.35 -3.33 8.70
CA LEU A 249 2.27 -2.27 9.15
C LEU A 249 1.55 -1.13 9.89
N GLU A 250 0.30 -0.83 9.54
CA GLU A 250 -0.53 0.13 10.27
C GLU A 250 -0.78 -0.36 11.71
N THR A 251 -1.15 -1.64 11.88
CA THR A 251 -1.39 -2.22 13.22
C THR A 251 -0.14 -2.23 14.09
N ARG A 252 1.06 -2.26 13.49
CA ARG A 252 2.34 -2.16 14.19
C ARG A 252 2.82 -0.72 14.42
N GLY A 253 2.11 0.27 13.89
CA GLY A 253 2.31 1.68 14.19
C GLY A 253 3.07 2.46 13.12
N ASP A 254 3.23 1.94 11.90
CA ASP A 254 3.71 2.77 10.80
C ASP A 254 2.58 3.69 10.31
N ARG A 255 2.69 4.98 10.62
CA ARG A 255 1.77 6.04 10.17
C ARG A 255 1.69 6.18 8.64
N ARG A 256 2.70 5.69 7.91
CA ARG A 256 2.79 5.80 6.45
C ARG A 256 2.11 4.64 5.74
N ALA A 257 1.84 3.55 6.46
CA ALA A 257 1.19 2.37 5.91
C ALA A 257 -0.21 2.70 5.36
N PRO A 258 -0.66 1.98 4.33
CA PRO A 258 -2.04 1.96 3.90
C PRO A 258 -2.96 1.44 5.02
N LEU A 259 -4.24 1.82 4.95
CA LEU A 259 -5.27 1.25 5.82
C LEU A 259 -5.55 -0.20 5.42
N ARG A 260 -6.04 -1.01 6.36
CA ARG A 260 -6.60 -2.33 6.03
C ARG A 260 -7.67 -2.24 4.93
N ASN A 261 -7.62 -3.17 3.98
CA ASN A 261 -8.48 -3.26 2.79
C ASN A 261 -8.35 -2.09 1.81
N GLN A 262 -7.29 -1.29 1.92
CA GLN A 262 -7.03 -0.21 0.98
C GLN A 262 -6.31 -0.72 -0.26
N ALA A 263 -6.76 -0.30 -1.44
CA ALA A 263 -6.10 -0.63 -2.70
C ALA A 263 -4.67 -0.08 -2.72
N MET A 264 -3.72 -0.94 -3.05
CA MET A 264 -2.32 -0.61 -3.25
C MET A 264 -2.05 -0.41 -4.74
N SER A 265 -2.00 0.85 -5.16
CA SER A 265 -2.01 1.23 -6.57
C SER A 265 -0.83 2.14 -6.96
N LEU A 266 -0.49 2.10 -8.24
CA LEU A 266 0.54 2.90 -8.91
C LEU A 266 -0.11 3.87 -9.89
N ASP A 267 0.36 5.10 -9.96
CA ASP A 267 0.03 6.02 -11.05
C ASP A 267 0.98 5.86 -12.26
N GLY A 268 0.57 6.38 -13.42
CA GLY A 268 1.34 6.38 -14.66
C GLY A 268 2.79 6.86 -14.51
N HIS A 269 3.01 7.93 -13.75
CA HIS A 269 4.33 8.45 -13.45
C HIS A 269 5.13 7.49 -12.56
N SER A 270 4.52 6.88 -11.55
CA SER A 270 5.16 5.85 -10.72
C SER A 270 5.45 4.54 -11.48
N LEU A 271 4.64 4.17 -12.48
CA LEU A 271 4.92 3.03 -13.37
C LEU A 271 6.21 3.21 -14.17
N ARG A 272 6.54 4.44 -14.56
CA ARG A 272 7.81 4.78 -15.24
C ARG A 272 9.04 4.70 -14.34
N GLN A 273 8.86 4.46 -13.04
CA GLN A 273 9.94 4.27 -12.07
C GLN A 273 10.31 2.79 -11.86
N HIS A 274 9.82 1.92 -12.74
CA HIS A 274 10.14 0.50 -12.80
C HIS A 274 9.69 -0.32 -11.58
N GLY A 275 9.49 -1.61 -11.80
CA GLY A 275 8.98 -2.55 -10.81
C GLY A 275 9.68 -3.89 -10.88
N ILE A 276 9.79 -4.55 -9.72
CA ILE A 276 10.32 -5.92 -9.65
C ILE A 276 9.52 -6.80 -8.68
N PHE A 277 9.27 -8.02 -9.12
CA PHE A 277 8.75 -9.12 -8.31
C PHE A 277 9.88 -10.05 -7.89
N VAL A 278 9.99 -10.35 -6.61
CA VAL A 278 11.04 -11.22 -6.05
C VAL A 278 10.38 -12.36 -5.30
N GLY A 279 10.81 -13.60 -5.55
CA GLY A 279 10.33 -14.76 -4.81
C GLY A 279 10.71 -16.07 -5.47
N PRO A 280 10.70 -17.19 -4.73
CA PRO A 280 11.18 -18.48 -5.22
C PRO A 280 10.35 -19.01 -6.40
N THR A 281 10.85 -20.07 -7.03
CA THR A 281 10.08 -20.85 -8.00
C THR A 281 8.83 -21.43 -7.34
N GLY A 282 7.69 -21.40 -8.04
CA GLY A 282 6.41 -21.86 -7.49
C GLY A 282 5.63 -20.82 -6.67
N ALA A 283 6.19 -19.64 -6.39
CA ALA A 283 5.49 -18.55 -5.72
C ALA A 283 4.40 -17.85 -6.57
N GLN A 284 4.14 -18.35 -7.79
CA GLN A 284 3.16 -17.81 -8.74
C GLN A 284 3.40 -16.34 -9.15
N LYS A 285 4.67 -15.90 -9.21
CA LYS A 285 5.06 -14.54 -9.62
C LYS A 285 4.45 -14.12 -10.97
N THR A 286 4.42 -15.04 -11.92
CA THR A 286 3.90 -14.80 -13.28
C THR A 286 2.38 -14.60 -13.24
N THR A 287 1.66 -15.54 -12.62
CA THR A 287 0.18 -15.56 -12.56
C THR A 287 -0.39 -14.47 -11.65
N LEU A 288 0.18 -14.23 -10.46
CA LEU A 288 -0.32 -13.27 -9.48
C LEU A 288 0.32 -11.88 -9.58
N GLY A 289 1.44 -11.74 -10.30
CA GLY A 289 2.20 -10.51 -10.38
C GLY A 289 2.32 -9.96 -11.81
N ILE A 290 3.15 -10.59 -12.63
CA ILE A 290 3.49 -10.09 -13.98
C ILE A 290 2.24 -9.94 -14.86
N LEU A 291 1.44 -10.99 -15.03
CA LEU A 291 0.33 -10.97 -15.98
C LEU A 291 -0.78 -9.97 -15.59
N PRO A 292 -1.23 -9.90 -14.32
CA PRO A 292 -2.22 -8.91 -13.91
C PRO A 292 -1.71 -7.47 -14.12
N VAL A 293 -0.45 -7.19 -13.78
CA VAL A 293 0.14 -5.86 -13.97
C VAL A 293 0.30 -5.53 -15.46
N ALA A 294 0.77 -6.48 -16.26
CA ALA A 294 0.89 -6.30 -17.71
C ALA A 294 -0.46 -6.00 -18.36
N ARG A 295 -1.49 -6.79 -18.01
CA ARG A 295 -2.88 -6.58 -18.45
C ARG A 295 -3.36 -5.19 -18.04
N ALA A 296 -3.21 -4.83 -16.77
CA ALA A 296 -3.66 -3.53 -16.27
C ALA A 296 -2.96 -2.36 -16.98
N ILE A 297 -1.65 -2.42 -17.21
CA ILE A 297 -0.88 -1.37 -17.91
C ILE A 297 -1.30 -1.23 -19.37
N LEU A 298 -1.44 -2.35 -20.09
CA LEU A 298 -1.76 -2.36 -21.52
C LEU A 298 -3.20 -1.92 -21.81
N HIS A 299 -4.13 -2.18 -20.88
CA HIS A 299 -5.53 -1.78 -21.01
C HIS A 299 -5.85 -0.42 -20.36
N ALA A 300 -4.90 0.18 -19.62
CA ALA A 300 -5.15 1.46 -18.98
C ALA A 300 -5.27 2.61 -19.98
N SER A 301 -6.09 3.61 -19.63
CA SER A 301 -6.20 4.86 -20.40
C SER A 301 -5.04 5.79 -20.08
N TRP A 302 -4.07 5.89 -20.97
CA TRP A 302 -2.91 6.78 -20.85
C TRP A 302 -3.15 8.21 -21.34
N GLY A 303 -4.35 8.49 -21.87
CA GLY A 303 -4.72 9.78 -22.46
C GLY A 303 -4.87 9.73 -23.98
N VAL A 304 -5.49 10.77 -24.54
CA VAL A 304 -5.79 10.83 -25.98
C VAL A 304 -4.51 10.87 -26.81
N GLY A 305 -4.37 9.96 -27.76
CA GLY A 305 -3.21 9.89 -28.66
C GLY A 305 -1.98 9.22 -28.06
N HIS A 306 -2.03 8.76 -26.81
CA HIS A 306 -0.92 8.04 -26.18
C HIS A 306 -0.78 6.62 -26.75
N LYS A 307 0.43 6.25 -27.15
CA LYS A 307 0.73 4.91 -27.68
C LYS A 307 1.30 4.01 -26.57
N ILE A 308 0.75 2.81 -26.42
CA ILE A 308 1.23 1.80 -25.48
C ILE A 308 1.65 0.54 -26.23
N GLY A 309 2.95 0.26 -26.19
CA GLY A 309 3.55 -0.95 -26.71
C GLY A 309 4.14 -1.82 -25.62
N ALA A 310 4.59 -3.02 -25.98
CA ALA A 310 5.26 -3.92 -25.04
C ALA A 310 6.40 -4.71 -25.71
N PHE A 311 7.42 -4.99 -24.91
CA PHE A 311 8.51 -5.88 -25.24
C PHE A 311 8.59 -7.00 -24.19
N VAL A 312 8.24 -8.21 -24.57
CA VAL A 312 8.07 -9.33 -23.64
C VAL A 312 9.20 -10.33 -23.79
N MET A 313 9.88 -10.63 -22.68
CA MET A 313 10.94 -11.62 -22.58
C MET A 313 10.72 -12.55 -21.39
N ASP A 314 11.20 -13.79 -21.52
CA ASP A 314 11.11 -14.81 -20.49
C ASP A 314 12.34 -15.74 -20.57
N GLY A 315 12.88 -16.11 -19.41
CA GLY A 315 13.96 -17.09 -19.26
C GLY A 315 13.72 -18.42 -19.98
N LYS A 316 12.45 -18.85 -20.05
CA LYS A 316 12.03 -20.12 -20.67
C LYS A 316 11.41 -19.98 -22.06
N GLY A 317 11.08 -18.76 -22.48
CA GLY A 317 10.43 -18.49 -23.76
C GLY A 317 8.96 -18.97 -23.86
N GLY A 318 8.28 -19.14 -22.73
CA GLY A 318 6.88 -19.56 -22.64
C GLY A 318 5.87 -18.42 -22.44
N LEU A 319 6.29 -17.33 -21.79
CA LEU A 319 5.41 -16.22 -21.36
C LEU A 319 4.57 -15.59 -22.49
N TRP A 320 5.06 -15.60 -23.72
CA TRP A 320 4.34 -15.06 -24.87
C TRP A 320 2.98 -15.75 -25.08
N ARG A 321 2.86 -17.05 -24.77
CA ARG A 321 1.61 -17.81 -24.93
C ARG A 321 0.54 -17.30 -23.96
N GLU A 322 0.91 -17.06 -22.71
CA GLU A 322 0.02 -16.55 -21.67
C GLU A 322 -0.37 -15.09 -21.96
N MET A 323 0.58 -14.27 -22.44
CA MET A 323 0.29 -12.90 -22.87
C MET A 323 -0.71 -12.84 -24.04
N MET A 324 -0.61 -13.77 -25.00
CA MET A 324 -1.49 -13.84 -26.16
C MET A 324 -2.97 -14.00 -25.78
N GLU A 325 -3.29 -14.60 -24.63
CA GLU A 325 -4.67 -14.79 -24.17
C GLU A 325 -5.43 -13.46 -24.06
N PHE A 326 -4.76 -12.38 -23.65
CA PHE A 326 -5.42 -11.07 -23.49
C PHE A 326 -4.98 -10.02 -24.51
N VAL A 327 -3.94 -10.24 -25.31
CA VAL A 327 -3.56 -9.29 -26.39
C VAL A 327 -3.93 -9.74 -27.80
N SER A 328 -4.51 -10.94 -27.97
CA SER A 328 -4.91 -11.51 -29.28
C SER A 328 -5.87 -10.64 -30.09
N HIS A 329 -6.65 -9.78 -29.42
CA HIS A 329 -7.56 -8.82 -30.06
C HIS A 329 -6.82 -7.68 -30.79
N ARG A 330 -5.50 -7.56 -30.61
CA ARG A 330 -4.67 -6.55 -31.26
C ARG A 330 -4.02 -7.10 -32.52
N ASN A 331 -4.04 -6.31 -33.60
CA ASN A 331 -3.44 -6.68 -34.89
C ASN A 331 -1.95 -6.31 -35.00
N ASP A 332 -1.40 -5.63 -34.00
CA ASP A 332 -0.04 -5.12 -33.95
C ASP A 332 0.86 -5.95 -33.01
N VAL A 333 0.60 -7.26 -32.94
CA VAL A 333 1.41 -8.21 -32.16
C VAL A 333 2.38 -8.96 -33.09
N LYS A 334 3.65 -9.02 -32.69
CA LYS A 334 4.72 -9.71 -33.42
C LYS A 334 5.49 -10.63 -32.49
N ILE A 335 5.72 -11.87 -32.93
CA ILE A 335 6.44 -12.88 -32.17
C ILE A 335 7.79 -13.12 -32.85
N ILE A 336 8.86 -12.91 -32.10
CA ILE A 336 10.24 -13.20 -32.51
C ILE A 336 10.59 -14.61 -32.05
N GLY A 337 11.10 -15.45 -32.94
CA GLY A 337 11.57 -16.78 -32.56
C GLY A 337 11.88 -17.69 -33.74
N LEU A 338 11.93 -19.00 -33.46
CA LEU A 338 12.32 -20.04 -34.42
C LEU A 338 11.15 -20.83 -35.03
N GLY A 339 9.92 -20.61 -34.55
CA GLY A 339 8.72 -21.28 -35.06
C GLY A 339 8.27 -20.78 -36.44
N ASP A 340 7.34 -21.51 -37.04
CA ASP A 340 6.71 -21.11 -38.30
C ASP A 340 5.88 -19.83 -38.12
N GLY A 341 5.99 -18.90 -39.07
CA GLY A 341 5.32 -17.59 -38.99
C GLY A 341 5.88 -16.62 -37.93
N GLN A 342 6.97 -16.98 -37.25
CA GLN A 342 7.68 -16.10 -36.33
C GLN A 342 8.76 -15.29 -37.05
N TYR A 343 9.00 -14.08 -36.57
CA TYR A 343 9.93 -13.12 -37.17
C TYR A 343 11.36 -13.33 -36.66
N GLY A 344 12.33 -12.99 -37.51
CA GLY A 344 13.72 -12.76 -37.12
C GLY A 344 13.97 -11.28 -36.79
N VAL A 345 15.18 -10.97 -36.36
CA VAL A 345 15.64 -9.60 -36.14
C VAL A 345 17.09 -9.50 -36.60
N ASP A 346 17.40 -8.52 -37.44
CA ASP A 346 18.81 -8.16 -37.66
C ASP A 346 19.34 -7.48 -36.39
N LEU A 347 20.15 -8.21 -35.64
CA LEU A 347 20.66 -7.75 -34.36
C LEU A 347 21.53 -6.49 -34.49
N LEU A 348 22.17 -6.27 -35.64
CA LEU A 348 23.12 -5.17 -35.84
C LEU A 348 22.56 -3.99 -36.63
N ALA A 349 21.41 -4.15 -37.29
CA ALA A 349 20.81 -3.09 -38.11
C ALA A 349 20.78 -1.74 -37.38
N GLY A 350 21.43 -0.71 -37.93
CA GLY A 350 21.46 0.63 -37.33
C GLY A 350 22.27 0.77 -36.03
N MET A 351 22.93 -0.27 -35.52
CA MET A 351 23.91 -0.12 -34.43
C MET A 351 25.23 0.43 -34.98
N ALA A 352 25.89 1.29 -34.21
CA ALA A 352 27.23 1.77 -34.55
C ALA A 352 28.30 0.75 -34.09
N PRO A 353 29.48 0.67 -34.73
CA PRO A 353 30.51 -0.32 -34.42
C PRO A 353 30.91 -0.38 -32.93
N HIS A 354 30.98 0.77 -32.26
CA HIS A 354 31.31 0.85 -30.84
C HIS A 354 30.20 0.26 -29.94
N GLU A 355 28.93 0.41 -30.33
CA GLU A 355 27.80 -0.20 -29.61
C GLU A 355 27.81 -1.72 -29.77
N VAL A 356 28.18 -2.23 -30.94
CA VAL A 356 28.33 -3.68 -31.18
C VAL A 356 29.38 -4.26 -30.24
N GLY A 357 30.54 -3.60 -30.11
CA GLY A 357 31.58 -4.00 -29.16
C GLY A 357 31.12 -3.95 -27.70
N ALA A 358 30.41 -2.90 -27.30
CA ALA A 358 29.89 -2.76 -25.94
C ALA A 358 28.85 -3.83 -25.59
N VAL A 359 27.91 -4.12 -26.51
CA VAL A 359 26.91 -5.18 -26.32
C VAL A 359 27.58 -6.55 -26.25
N TYR A 360 28.54 -6.82 -27.13
CA TYR A 360 29.34 -8.05 -27.08
C TYR A 360 30.03 -8.21 -25.71
N GLN A 361 30.69 -7.16 -25.22
CA GLN A 361 31.38 -7.19 -23.92
C GLN A 361 30.41 -7.52 -22.78
N GLY A 362 29.22 -6.91 -22.79
CA GLY A 362 28.21 -7.16 -21.76
C GLY A 362 27.60 -8.56 -21.80
N VAL A 363 27.42 -9.13 -23.00
CA VAL A 363 26.97 -10.52 -23.17
C VAL A 363 28.06 -11.50 -22.75
N LEU A 364 29.33 -11.24 -23.11
CA LEU A 364 30.47 -12.08 -22.74
C LEU A 364 30.56 -12.24 -21.22
N GLY A 365 30.45 -11.15 -20.45
CA GLY A 365 30.47 -11.22 -18.98
C GLY A 365 29.38 -12.11 -18.39
N GLN A 366 28.20 -12.15 -19.02
CA GLN A 366 27.09 -12.99 -18.58
C GLN A 366 27.23 -14.46 -18.97
N VAL A 367 27.94 -14.77 -20.07
CA VAL A 367 28.18 -16.14 -20.55
C VAL A 367 29.38 -16.77 -19.85
N SER A 368 30.45 -16.00 -19.61
CA SER A 368 31.70 -16.49 -19.02
C SER A 368 31.69 -16.56 -17.49
N GLY A 369 30.90 -15.70 -16.82
CA GLY A 369 30.71 -15.72 -15.36
C GLY A 369 31.95 -15.35 -14.52
N ASP A 370 33.05 -14.92 -15.16
CA ASP A 370 34.32 -14.67 -14.49
C ASP A 370 34.69 -13.18 -14.51
N SER A 371 34.78 -12.58 -13.31
CA SER A 371 35.03 -11.14 -13.11
C SER A 371 36.49 -10.73 -13.35
N LYS A 372 37.39 -11.70 -13.59
CA LYS A 372 38.85 -11.48 -13.75
C LYS A 372 39.33 -11.43 -15.20
N ALA A 373 38.46 -11.61 -16.19
CA ALA A 373 38.81 -11.70 -17.61
C ALA A 373 38.99 -10.34 -18.32
N ASP A 374 39.42 -9.29 -17.61
CA ASP A 374 39.33 -7.90 -18.08
C ASP A 374 40.13 -7.62 -19.36
N PHE A 375 41.36 -8.17 -19.47
CA PHE A 375 42.19 -7.99 -20.68
C PHE A 375 41.60 -8.70 -21.91
N TRP A 376 41.37 -10.01 -21.85
CA TRP A 376 40.91 -10.81 -22.99
C TRP A 376 39.51 -10.38 -23.47
N THR A 377 38.64 -10.04 -22.53
CA THR A 377 37.29 -9.52 -22.82
C THR A 377 37.38 -8.19 -23.55
N ARG A 378 38.18 -7.24 -23.05
CA ARG A 378 38.33 -5.94 -23.67
C ARG A 378 39.00 -6.02 -25.04
N SER A 379 40.09 -6.79 -25.17
CA SER A 379 40.77 -6.96 -26.46
C SER A 379 39.91 -7.66 -27.51
N SER A 380 39.04 -8.60 -27.12
CA SER A 380 38.09 -9.21 -28.06
C SER A 380 36.94 -8.27 -28.45
N ALA A 381 36.50 -7.40 -27.53
CA ALA A 381 35.55 -6.33 -27.86
C ALA A 381 36.16 -5.30 -28.81
N ASP A 382 37.40 -4.84 -28.58
CA ASP A 382 38.12 -3.92 -29.46
C ASP A 382 38.30 -4.52 -30.87
N LEU A 383 38.63 -5.81 -30.95
CA LEU A 383 38.69 -6.56 -32.21
C LEU A 383 37.35 -6.53 -32.96
N ILE A 384 36.23 -6.71 -32.25
CA ILE A 384 34.88 -6.63 -32.82
C ILE A 384 34.57 -5.21 -33.31
N VAL A 385 34.97 -4.16 -32.59
CA VAL A 385 34.77 -2.77 -33.05
C VAL A 385 35.48 -2.53 -34.38
N HIS A 386 36.74 -2.95 -34.50
CA HIS A 386 37.48 -2.80 -35.76
C HIS A 386 36.85 -3.64 -36.89
N ALA A 387 36.46 -4.89 -36.62
CA ALA A 387 35.79 -5.74 -37.60
C ALA A 387 34.44 -5.14 -38.05
N ALA A 388 33.64 -4.65 -37.10
CA ALA A 388 32.38 -3.97 -37.34
C ALA A 388 32.57 -2.70 -38.18
N THR A 389 33.62 -1.91 -37.92
CA THR A 389 33.90 -0.68 -38.68
C THR A 389 34.22 -0.98 -40.14
N VAL A 390 35.01 -2.03 -40.41
CA VAL A 390 35.27 -2.49 -41.78
C VAL A 390 33.99 -3.04 -42.42
N ALA A 391 33.25 -3.88 -41.70
CA ALA A 391 32.00 -4.46 -42.18
C ALA A 391 30.94 -3.41 -42.54
N GLN A 392 30.83 -2.34 -41.74
CA GLN A 392 29.89 -1.24 -41.97
C GLN A 392 30.24 -0.52 -43.28
N ALA A 393 31.53 -0.26 -43.52
CA ALA A 393 31.98 0.38 -44.75
C ALA A 393 31.73 -0.48 -45.99
N LEU A 394 31.92 -1.79 -45.89
CA LEU A 394 31.59 -2.73 -46.98
C LEU A 394 30.09 -2.76 -47.29
N ALA A 395 29.23 -2.55 -46.28
CA ALA A 395 27.78 -2.56 -46.45
C ALA A 395 27.25 -1.37 -47.26
N TYR A 396 28.06 -0.33 -47.52
CA TYR A 396 27.68 0.79 -48.38
C TYR A 396 27.66 0.46 -49.88
N ASP A 397 28.31 -0.63 -50.30
CA ASP A 397 28.31 -1.06 -51.70
C ASP A 397 27.42 -2.30 -51.90
N GLU A 398 26.36 -2.15 -52.69
CA GLU A 398 25.37 -3.21 -52.94
C GLU A 398 25.97 -4.43 -53.65
N GLU A 399 26.94 -4.23 -54.56
CA GLU A 399 27.60 -5.32 -55.29
C GLU A 399 28.46 -6.15 -54.33
N THR A 400 29.25 -5.48 -53.48
CA THR A 400 30.01 -6.13 -52.41
C THR A 400 29.10 -6.89 -51.45
N VAL A 401 27.95 -6.33 -51.09
CA VAL A 401 26.97 -7.01 -50.24
C VAL A 401 26.44 -8.28 -50.92
N ALA A 402 26.09 -8.21 -52.21
CA ALA A 402 25.61 -9.38 -52.95
C ALA A 402 26.68 -10.49 -53.04
N GLU A 403 27.93 -10.13 -53.35
CA GLU A 403 29.07 -11.05 -53.32
C GLU A 403 29.23 -11.71 -51.95
N TRP A 404 29.11 -10.93 -50.87
CA TRP A 404 29.24 -11.43 -49.50
C TRP A 404 28.13 -12.41 -49.12
N VAL A 405 26.90 -12.13 -49.57
CA VAL A 405 25.75 -13.01 -49.36
C VAL A 405 25.92 -14.33 -50.12
N ASP A 406 26.44 -14.29 -51.35
CA ASP A 406 26.68 -15.50 -52.14
C ASP A 406 27.81 -16.38 -51.56
N GLU A 407 28.88 -15.77 -51.06
CA GLU A 407 30.05 -16.49 -50.56
C GLU A 407 29.91 -16.95 -49.10
N PHE A 408 29.38 -16.09 -48.22
CA PHE A 408 29.32 -16.32 -46.78
C PHE A 408 27.90 -16.55 -46.24
N ALA A 409 26.87 -16.50 -47.09
CA ALA A 409 25.46 -16.60 -46.70
C ALA A 409 25.03 -15.56 -45.64
N SER A 410 25.71 -14.41 -45.58
CA SER A 410 25.43 -13.33 -44.63
C SER A 410 25.79 -11.97 -45.18
N HIS A 411 25.14 -10.92 -44.66
CA HIS A 411 25.59 -9.56 -44.87
C HIS A 411 26.95 -9.32 -44.21
N PRO A 412 27.80 -8.44 -44.76
CA PRO A 412 29.08 -8.10 -44.13
C PRO A 412 28.87 -7.50 -42.74
N TYR A 413 27.91 -6.57 -42.61
CA TYR A 413 27.51 -5.97 -41.32
C TYR A 413 26.46 -6.80 -40.58
N SER A 414 26.81 -8.05 -40.30
CA SER A 414 26.02 -8.98 -39.47
C SER A 414 26.93 -9.64 -38.44
N LEU A 415 26.38 -10.31 -37.42
CA LEU A 415 27.21 -11.01 -36.43
C LEU A 415 28.10 -12.07 -37.08
N LEU A 416 27.57 -12.78 -38.10
CA LEU A 416 28.34 -13.79 -38.83
C LEU A 416 29.44 -13.15 -39.68
N GLY A 417 29.12 -12.07 -40.40
CA GLY A 417 30.08 -11.34 -41.23
C GLY A 417 31.21 -10.73 -40.40
N ILE A 418 30.88 -10.07 -39.29
CA ILE A 418 31.87 -9.52 -38.34
C ILE A 418 32.73 -10.63 -37.73
N MET A 419 32.13 -11.77 -37.38
CA MET A 419 32.91 -12.88 -36.84
C MET A 419 33.88 -13.45 -37.89
N ALA A 420 33.47 -13.58 -39.15
CA ALA A 420 34.36 -14.02 -40.23
C ALA A 420 35.54 -13.04 -40.39
N LEU A 421 35.26 -11.74 -40.43
CA LEU A 421 36.28 -10.69 -40.51
C LEU A 421 37.24 -10.68 -39.31
N ALA A 422 36.72 -10.93 -38.10
CA ALA A 422 37.52 -10.90 -36.87
C ALA A 422 38.41 -12.14 -36.71
N THR A 423 38.01 -13.29 -37.24
CA THR A 423 38.65 -14.59 -36.95
C THR A 423 39.47 -15.16 -38.11
N GLU A 424 39.17 -14.79 -39.35
CA GLU A 424 39.77 -15.39 -40.55
C GLU A 424 40.63 -14.35 -41.30
N GLN A 425 41.96 -14.53 -41.28
CA GLN A 425 42.92 -13.58 -41.87
C GLN A 425 42.68 -13.34 -43.37
N ALA A 426 42.41 -14.40 -44.14
CA ALA A 426 42.15 -14.28 -45.57
C ALA A 426 40.89 -13.44 -45.88
N VAL A 427 39.87 -13.51 -45.02
CA VAL A 427 38.61 -12.78 -45.20
C VAL A 427 38.83 -11.29 -44.96
N ILE A 428 39.58 -10.91 -43.92
CA ILE A 428 39.89 -9.49 -43.68
C ILE A 428 40.82 -8.92 -44.75
N GLU A 429 41.80 -9.68 -45.25
CA GLU A 429 42.67 -9.22 -46.35
C GLU A 429 41.85 -8.92 -47.61
N LYS A 430 40.95 -9.83 -47.99
CA LYS A 430 40.00 -9.64 -49.10
C LYS A 430 39.07 -8.43 -48.87
N ALA A 431 38.56 -8.26 -47.65
CA ALA A 431 37.74 -7.11 -47.29
C ALA A 431 38.49 -5.77 -47.43
N VAL A 432 39.76 -5.72 -47.03
CA VAL A 432 40.58 -4.50 -47.15
C VAL A 432 40.89 -4.18 -48.61
N GLU A 433 41.11 -5.19 -49.45
CA GLU A 433 41.23 -5.01 -50.90
C GLU A 433 39.94 -4.43 -51.49
N LYS A 434 38.79 -5.05 -51.19
CA LYS A 434 37.49 -4.58 -51.66
C LYS A 434 37.18 -3.15 -51.20
N LEU A 435 37.53 -2.80 -49.96
CA LEU A 435 37.37 -1.44 -49.43
C LEU A 435 38.18 -0.40 -50.22
N LYS A 436 39.36 -0.75 -50.72
CA LYS A 436 40.17 0.10 -51.62
C LYS A 436 39.58 0.19 -53.02
N GLU A 437 39.07 -0.92 -53.55
CA GLU A 437 38.39 -0.97 -54.85
C GLU A 437 37.10 -0.14 -54.87
N ASN A 438 36.39 -0.11 -53.73
CA ASN A 438 35.11 0.58 -53.63
C ASN A 438 35.23 2.09 -53.45
N ALA A 439 36.32 2.56 -52.85
CA ALA A 439 36.52 3.98 -52.53
C ALA A 439 36.31 4.95 -53.71
N PRO A 440 36.89 4.71 -54.91
CA PRO A 440 36.76 5.65 -56.04
C PRO A 440 35.32 5.87 -56.49
N HIS A 441 34.49 4.83 -56.46
CA HIS A 441 33.12 4.91 -56.98
C HIS A 441 32.07 5.26 -55.90
N LEU A 442 32.37 5.00 -54.62
CA LEU A 442 31.53 5.43 -53.50
C LEU A 442 31.75 6.89 -53.08
N ASN A 443 32.92 7.48 -53.38
CA ASN A 443 33.28 8.84 -52.93
C ASN A 443 32.24 9.93 -53.31
N GLY A 444 31.54 9.75 -54.44
CA GLY A 444 30.47 10.66 -54.88
C GLY A 444 29.06 10.29 -54.42
N LYS A 445 28.86 9.11 -53.83
CA LYS A 445 27.55 8.58 -53.40
C LYS A 445 27.30 8.73 -51.90
N LEU A 446 28.36 8.70 -51.10
CA LEU A 446 28.29 8.81 -49.64
C LEU A 446 28.03 10.26 -49.19
N SER A 447 27.21 10.42 -48.15
CA SER A 447 27.08 11.65 -47.37
C SER A 447 28.35 11.98 -46.59
N GLU A 448 28.48 13.21 -46.08
CA GLU A 448 29.66 13.62 -45.31
C GLU A 448 29.86 12.78 -44.03
N ALA A 449 28.78 12.36 -43.38
CA ALA A 449 28.86 11.47 -42.22
C ALA A 449 29.38 10.08 -42.62
N GLU A 450 28.83 9.50 -43.69
CA GLU A 450 29.24 8.19 -44.19
C GLU A 450 30.69 8.20 -44.71
N LYS A 451 31.17 9.31 -45.28
CA LYS A 451 32.59 9.48 -45.65
C LYS A 451 33.52 9.42 -44.44
N VAL A 452 33.12 10.01 -43.32
CA VAL A 452 33.90 9.95 -42.07
C VAL A 452 33.98 8.50 -41.57
N GLU A 453 32.86 7.78 -41.60
CA GLU A 453 32.80 6.36 -41.22
C GLU A 453 33.65 5.48 -42.17
N TYR A 454 33.54 5.72 -43.48
CA TYR A 454 34.34 5.01 -44.48
C TYR A 454 35.84 5.27 -44.29
N LYS A 455 36.24 6.48 -43.90
CA LYS A 455 37.62 6.80 -43.54
C LYS A 455 38.08 6.06 -42.28
N ALA A 456 37.23 5.97 -41.26
CA ALA A 456 37.54 5.20 -40.03
C ALA A 456 37.76 3.71 -40.32
N ALA A 457 37.13 3.17 -41.36
CA ALA A 457 37.36 1.81 -41.81
C ALA A 457 38.77 1.59 -42.39
N TYR A 458 39.39 2.60 -43.02
CA TYR A 458 40.81 2.54 -43.41
C TYR A 458 41.73 2.49 -42.20
N ASP A 459 41.44 3.27 -41.16
CA ASP A 459 42.23 3.25 -39.91
C ASP A 459 42.11 1.88 -39.23
N SER A 460 40.91 1.29 -39.21
CA SER A 460 40.68 -0.07 -38.70
C SER A 460 41.36 -1.15 -39.55
N ALA A 461 41.34 -1.01 -40.88
CA ALA A 461 42.06 -1.89 -41.80
C ALA A 461 43.58 -1.83 -41.58
N ALA A 462 44.13 -0.62 -41.39
CA ALA A 462 45.54 -0.42 -41.08
C ALA A 462 45.92 -1.03 -39.73
N TRP A 463 45.06 -0.93 -38.73
CA TRP A 463 45.25 -1.60 -37.44
C TRP A 463 45.24 -3.13 -37.58
N PHE A 464 44.31 -3.71 -38.35
CA PHE A 464 44.27 -5.15 -38.59
C PHE A 464 45.57 -5.67 -39.18
N ILE A 465 46.04 -5.05 -40.26
CA ILE A 465 47.23 -5.52 -40.99
C ILE A 465 48.52 -5.17 -40.23
N GLY A 466 48.62 -3.93 -39.75
CA GLY A 466 49.86 -3.38 -39.19
C GLY A 466 50.05 -3.64 -37.69
N THR A 467 49.00 -4.03 -36.96
CA THR A 467 49.06 -4.25 -35.51
C THR A 467 48.54 -5.62 -35.11
N PHE A 468 47.28 -5.96 -35.44
CA PHE A 468 46.68 -7.21 -34.97
C PHE A 468 47.34 -8.43 -35.63
N TRP A 469 47.39 -8.49 -36.96
CA TRP A 469 47.98 -9.59 -37.74
C TRP A 469 49.48 -9.44 -38.02
N ALA A 470 50.09 -8.33 -37.60
CA ALA A 470 51.53 -8.14 -37.71
C ALA A 470 52.31 -9.19 -36.89
N ASP A 471 53.49 -9.58 -37.39
CA ASP A 471 54.37 -10.53 -36.70
C ASP A 471 54.86 -10.04 -35.34
N SER A 472 54.80 -8.71 -35.10
CA SER A 472 55.11 -8.09 -33.82
C SER A 472 54.11 -8.42 -32.70
N ASN A 473 52.89 -8.85 -33.05
CA ASN A 473 51.90 -9.32 -32.08
C ASN A 473 52.04 -10.84 -31.92
N ALA A 474 52.34 -11.29 -30.69
CA ALA A 474 52.62 -12.69 -30.41
C ALA A 474 51.45 -13.59 -30.85
N LYS A 475 51.76 -14.66 -31.59
CA LYS A 475 50.76 -15.61 -32.11
C LYS A 475 49.84 -16.17 -31.02
N GLU A 476 50.38 -16.41 -29.83
CA GLU A 476 49.63 -16.88 -28.66
C GLU A 476 48.59 -15.86 -28.19
N THR A 477 48.94 -14.57 -28.15
CA THR A 477 48.01 -13.50 -27.77
C THR A 477 46.87 -13.37 -28.76
N ARG A 478 47.16 -13.43 -30.08
CA ARG A 478 46.12 -13.40 -31.12
C ARG A 478 45.17 -14.58 -31.02
N SER A 479 45.74 -15.77 -30.86
CA SER A 479 44.98 -17.01 -30.71
C SER A 479 44.09 -16.95 -29.47
N GLY A 480 44.58 -16.41 -28.34
CA GLY A 480 43.79 -16.21 -27.13
C GLY A 480 42.62 -15.23 -27.30
N ILE A 481 42.82 -14.10 -28.00
CA ILE A 481 41.74 -13.14 -28.31
C ILE A 481 40.68 -13.79 -29.21
N ILE A 482 41.11 -14.47 -30.29
CA ILE A 482 40.21 -15.17 -31.23
C ILE A 482 39.46 -16.30 -30.53
N GLN A 483 40.12 -17.06 -29.65
CA GLN A 483 39.50 -18.13 -28.89
C GLN A 483 38.43 -17.59 -27.93
N THR A 484 38.69 -16.44 -27.29
CA THR A 484 37.71 -15.76 -26.44
C THR A 484 36.47 -15.37 -27.26
N LEU A 485 36.66 -14.76 -28.43
CA LEU A 485 35.58 -14.40 -29.33
C LEU A 485 34.79 -15.61 -29.84
N THR A 486 35.49 -16.65 -30.27
CA THR A 486 34.90 -17.89 -30.79
C THR A 486 34.15 -18.65 -29.71
N SER A 487 34.55 -18.56 -28.44
CA SER A 487 33.86 -19.23 -27.34
C SER A 487 32.41 -18.75 -27.15
N VAL A 488 32.12 -17.50 -27.51
CA VAL A 488 30.78 -16.91 -27.40
C VAL A 488 30.06 -16.92 -28.75
N LEU A 489 30.63 -16.30 -29.78
CA LEU A 489 29.95 -16.19 -31.08
C LEU A 489 29.96 -17.52 -31.86
N GLY A 490 30.93 -18.41 -31.60
CA GLY A 490 30.97 -19.74 -32.21
C GLY A 490 29.80 -20.63 -31.79
N SER A 491 29.14 -20.36 -30.65
CA SER A 491 27.91 -21.06 -30.26
C SER A 491 26.78 -20.88 -31.27
N LEU A 492 26.72 -19.72 -31.95
CA LEU A 492 25.72 -19.45 -33.00
C LEU A 492 25.95 -20.30 -34.26
N ARG A 493 27.21 -20.64 -34.60
CA ARG A 493 27.50 -21.50 -35.76
C ARG A 493 26.90 -22.90 -35.62
N GLY A 494 26.73 -23.39 -34.39
CA GLY A 494 26.08 -24.68 -34.11
C GLY A 494 24.57 -24.67 -34.35
N GLU A 495 23.93 -23.49 -34.34
CA GLU A 495 22.47 -23.32 -34.38
C GLU A 495 22.04 -22.61 -35.67
N ARG A 496 22.02 -23.35 -36.80
CA ARG A 496 21.80 -22.80 -38.15
C ARG A 496 20.56 -21.92 -38.29
N GLU A 497 19.42 -22.31 -37.74
CA GLU A 497 18.19 -21.52 -37.82
C GLU A 497 18.27 -20.22 -37.01
N LEU A 498 18.93 -20.27 -35.84
CA LEU A 498 19.15 -19.08 -35.01
C LEU A 498 20.08 -18.11 -35.75
N LEU A 499 21.18 -18.63 -36.31
CA LEU A 499 22.12 -17.84 -37.09
C LEU A 499 21.44 -17.18 -38.30
N ARG A 500 20.64 -17.93 -39.04
CA ARG A 500 19.90 -17.43 -40.21
C ARG A 500 18.96 -16.28 -39.85
N ARG A 501 18.22 -16.39 -38.74
CA ARG A 501 17.20 -15.40 -38.34
C ARG A 501 17.75 -14.18 -37.60
N PHE A 502 18.91 -14.29 -36.95
CA PHE A 502 19.44 -13.25 -36.07
C PHE A 502 20.88 -12.80 -36.36
N GLY A 503 21.70 -13.67 -36.92
CA GLY A 503 23.13 -13.45 -37.08
C GLY A 503 23.61 -13.18 -38.51
N ALA A 504 22.81 -13.52 -39.53
CA ALA A 504 23.19 -13.43 -40.93
C ALA A 504 22.70 -12.16 -41.66
N GLY A 505 21.64 -11.52 -41.15
CA GLY A 505 21.01 -10.33 -41.78
C GLY A 505 20.23 -10.61 -43.07
N THR A 506 20.22 -11.85 -43.58
CA THR A 506 19.66 -12.22 -44.90
C THR A 506 18.24 -12.79 -44.83
N TYR A 507 17.62 -12.83 -43.64
CA TYR A 507 16.28 -13.38 -43.47
C TYR A 507 15.21 -12.44 -44.04
N ALA A 508 14.17 -12.98 -44.67
CA ALA A 508 13.14 -12.17 -45.32
C ALA A 508 12.14 -11.56 -44.32
N ASP A 509 11.67 -12.35 -43.34
CA ASP A 509 10.65 -11.93 -42.38
C ASP A 509 11.27 -11.31 -41.13
N LEU A 510 11.84 -10.11 -41.30
CA LEU A 510 12.47 -9.36 -40.22
C LEU A 510 11.53 -8.32 -39.61
N ILE A 511 11.66 -8.13 -38.30
CA ILE A 511 11.12 -6.96 -37.59
C ILE A 511 12.25 -6.31 -36.78
N ASP A 512 12.01 -5.08 -36.31
CA ASP A 512 12.89 -4.43 -35.36
C ASP A 512 12.24 -4.31 -33.97
N VAL A 513 13.06 -4.28 -32.93
CA VAL A 513 12.62 -4.11 -31.53
C VAL A 513 11.98 -2.73 -31.30
N ASP A 514 12.29 -1.72 -32.12
CA ASP A 514 11.65 -0.40 -32.10
C ASP A 514 10.16 -0.44 -32.47
N TYR A 515 9.68 -1.54 -33.07
CA TYR A 515 8.24 -1.75 -33.24
C TYR A 515 7.49 -1.67 -31.89
N ALA A 516 8.10 -2.20 -30.82
CA ALA A 516 7.56 -2.09 -29.46
C ALA A 516 7.55 -0.65 -28.94
N LEU A 517 8.64 0.09 -29.19
CA LEU A 517 8.77 1.49 -28.81
C LEU A 517 7.74 2.38 -29.51
N LYS A 518 7.32 2.04 -30.73
CA LYS A 518 6.32 2.76 -31.52
C LYS A 518 4.86 2.44 -31.17
N GLY A 519 4.63 1.58 -30.18
CA GLY A 519 3.29 1.22 -29.69
C GLY A 519 2.82 -0.19 -30.05
N GLY A 520 3.60 -0.94 -30.84
CA GLY A 520 3.33 -2.35 -31.13
C GLY A 520 3.69 -3.27 -29.96
N ILE A 521 3.33 -4.54 -30.07
CA ILE A 521 3.70 -5.56 -29.08
C ILE A 521 4.68 -6.54 -29.73
N VAL A 522 5.85 -6.69 -29.13
CA VAL A 522 6.88 -7.64 -29.53
C VAL A 522 7.07 -8.66 -28.41
N MET A 523 6.97 -9.93 -28.74
CA MET A 523 7.17 -11.03 -27.79
C MET A 523 8.29 -11.94 -28.26
N VAL A 524 9.21 -12.27 -27.36
CA VAL A 524 10.35 -13.15 -27.66
C VAL A 524 10.01 -14.57 -27.22
N ALA A 525 9.84 -15.47 -28.19
CA ALA A 525 9.52 -16.89 -28.00
C ALA A 525 10.75 -17.78 -27.83
N MET A 526 11.90 -17.19 -27.49
CA MET A 526 13.16 -17.88 -27.23
C MET A 526 13.60 -17.57 -25.80
N GLY A 527 13.92 -18.60 -25.02
CA GLY A 527 14.42 -18.44 -23.67
C GLY A 527 15.94 -18.58 -23.61
N PRO A 528 16.66 -17.77 -22.81
CA PRO A 528 18.10 -17.92 -22.56
C PRO A 528 18.49 -19.29 -21.96
N GLN A 529 17.56 -20.06 -21.40
CA GLN A 529 17.82 -21.40 -20.89
C GLN A 529 17.89 -22.49 -21.98
N ASN A 530 17.44 -22.19 -23.20
CA ASN A 530 17.34 -23.19 -24.27
C ASN A 530 18.71 -23.55 -24.85
N SER A 531 19.59 -22.55 -25.02
CA SER A 531 20.95 -22.71 -25.53
C SER A 531 21.80 -21.48 -25.27
N ILE A 532 23.13 -21.62 -25.37
CA ILE A 532 24.07 -20.48 -25.29
C ILE A 532 23.77 -19.48 -26.42
N GLY A 533 23.46 -19.96 -27.62
CA GLY A 533 23.06 -19.11 -28.75
C GLY A 533 21.78 -18.32 -28.44
N SER A 534 20.75 -18.97 -27.91
CA SER A 534 19.50 -18.31 -27.51
C SER A 534 19.73 -17.25 -26.43
N LYS A 535 20.60 -17.54 -25.45
CA LYS A 535 21.00 -16.56 -24.43
C LYS A 535 21.68 -15.34 -25.05
N LEU A 536 22.60 -15.55 -25.99
CA LEU A 536 23.27 -14.47 -26.70
C LEU A 536 22.25 -13.59 -27.44
N VAL A 537 21.37 -14.19 -28.24
CA VAL A 537 20.38 -13.46 -29.03
C VAL A 537 19.42 -12.67 -28.14
N THR A 538 18.87 -13.30 -27.08
CA THR A 538 17.94 -12.62 -26.16
C THR A 538 18.58 -11.41 -25.47
N CYS A 539 19.81 -11.54 -24.97
CA CYS A 539 20.52 -10.41 -24.36
C CYS A 539 20.86 -9.31 -25.38
N TRP A 540 21.18 -9.69 -26.62
CA TRP A 540 21.40 -8.72 -27.70
C TRP A 540 20.13 -7.95 -28.05
N LEU A 541 18.98 -8.63 -28.17
CA LEU A 541 17.68 -8.01 -28.43
C LEU A 541 17.33 -7.00 -27.33
N LYS A 542 17.57 -7.35 -26.07
CA LYS A 542 17.38 -6.45 -24.91
C LYS A 542 18.29 -5.22 -25.01
N SER A 543 19.60 -5.41 -25.22
CA SER A 543 20.55 -4.29 -25.33
C SER A 543 20.23 -3.39 -26.52
N ARG A 544 19.76 -3.96 -27.63
CA ARG A 544 19.27 -3.21 -28.78
C ARG A 544 18.08 -2.34 -28.41
N LEU A 545 17.10 -2.87 -27.68
CA LEU A 545 15.96 -2.08 -27.19
C LEU A 545 16.42 -0.88 -26.35
N TYR A 546 17.42 -1.08 -25.48
CA TYR A 546 17.98 -0.02 -24.64
C TYR A 546 18.59 1.11 -25.47
N ILE A 547 19.44 0.76 -26.44
CA ILE A 547 20.07 1.71 -27.34
C ILE A 547 19.02 2.50 -28.13
N MET A 548 18.03 1.81 -28.69
CA MET A 548 16.97 2.47 -29.47
C MET A 548 16.10 3.39 -28.61
N ALA A 549 15.81 3.01 -27.36
CA ALA A 549 15.07 3.84 -26.43
C ALA A 549 15.82 5.14 -26.08
N LEU A 550 17.14 5.08 -25.86
CA LEU A 550 17.96 6.26 -25.57
C LEU A 550 18.10 7.16 -26.80
N ARG A 551 18.40 6.60 -27.97
CA ARG A 551 18.48 7.37 -29.21
C ARG A 551 17.18 8.09 -29.52
N ARG A 552 16.03 7.42 -29.34
CA ARG A 552 14.73 8.06 -29.48
C ARG A 552 14.56 9.24 -28.52
N TYR A 553 15.02 9.09 -27.28
CA TYR A 553 14.97 10.18 -26.30
C TYR A 553 15.88 11.35 -26.68
N GLU A 554 17.07 11.09 -27.23
CA GLU A 554 17.99 12.14 -27.70
C GLU A 554 17.43 12.90 -28.90
N VAL A 555 16.74 12.21 -29.80
CA VAL A 555 16.13 12.80 -31.01
C VAL A 555 14.82 13.52 -30.71
N ASP A 556 13.90 12.90 -29.96
CA ASP A 556 12.58 13.45 -29.63
C ASP A 556 12.12 13.11 -28.19
N PRO A 557 12.51 13.95 -27.22
CA PRO A 557 12.09 13.80 -25.82
C PRO A 557 10.56 13.94 -25.62
N GLU A 558 9.87 14.73 -26.45
CA GLU A 558 8.43 15.00 -26.28
C GLU A 558 7.59 13.79 -26.72
N GLN A 559 8.00 13.10 -27.79
CA GLN A 559 7.37 11.84 -28.18
C GLN A 559 7.48 10.78 -27.08
N CYS A 560 8.60 10.74 -26.33
CA CYS A 560 8.78 9.81 -25.22
C CYS A 560 7.80 10.04 -24.03
N LYS A 561 7.17 11.22 -23.96
CA LYS A 561 6.09 11.48 -22.99
C LYS A 561 4.78 10.85 -23.43
N THR A 562 4.50 10.81 -24.73
CA THR A 562 3.24 10.33 -25.34
C THR A 562 3.33 8.90 -25.91
N SER A 563 4.49 8.26 -25.82
CA SER A 563 4.69 6.85 -26.14
C SER A 563 5.28 6.12 -24.94
N THR A 564 4.72 4.97 -24.60
CA THR A 564 5.20 4.12 -23.52
C THR A 564 5.40 2.71 -24.02
N CYS A 565 6.53 2.11 -23.66
CA CYS A 565 6.84 0.71 -23.94
C CYS A 565 7.02 -0.01 -22.61
N LEU A 566 6.17 -1.00 -22.36
CA LEU A 566 6.27 -1.90 -21.21
C LEU A 566 7.24 -3.03 -21.57
N MET A 567 8.41 -3.05 -20.94
CA MET A 567 9.28 -4.21 -20.96
C MET A 567 8.89 -5.16 -19.82
N ILE A 568 8.55 -6.40 -20.18
CA ILE A 568 8.29 -7.48 -19.24
C ILE A 568 9.45 -8.47 -19.33
N ALA A 569 10.00 -8.82 -18.18
CA ALA A 569 11.10 -9.78 -18.10
C ALA A 569 10.85 -10.78 -16.97
N ASP A 570 10.35 -11.97 -17.31
CA ASP A 570 10.31 -13.08 -16.36
C ASP A 570 11.68 -13.76 -16.28
N GLU A 571 12.02 -14.27 -15.10
CA GLU A 571 13.36 -14.80 -14.78
C GLU A 571 14.50 -13.84 -15.16
N PHE A 572 14.37 -12.56 -14.76
CA PHE A 572 15.27 -11.46 -15.12
C PHE A 572 16.74 -11.72 -14.79
N GLN A 573 17.04 -12.56 -13.79
CA GLN A 573 18.41 -12.99 -13.51
C GLN A 573 19.07 -13.66 -14.74
N SER A 574 18.30 -14.32 -15.62
CA SER A 574 18.81 -14.92 -16.85
C SER A 574 19.06 -13.91 -17.97
N LEU A 575 18.62 -12.66 -17.81
CA LEU A 575 18.69 -11.59 -18.80
C LEU A 575 19.62 -10.45 -18.37
N VAL A 576 19.91 -10.30 -17.07
CA VAL A 576 20.73 -9.20 -16.56
C VAL A 576 22.15 -9.26 -17.11
N THR A 577 22.69 -8.12 -17.55
CA THR A 577 24.05 -8.00 -18.09
C THR A 577 24.93 -7.06 -17.25
N GLN A 578 26.25 -7.24 -17.33
CA GLN A 578 27.27 -6.43 -16.66
C GLN A 578 28.00 -5.55 -17.70
N GLY A 579 28.56 -4.41 -17.28
CA GLY A 579 29.43 -3.57 -18.13
C GLY A 579 28.88 -2.16 -18.40
N HIS A 580 29.49 -1.46 -19.34
CA HIS A 580 29.05 -0.12 -19.75
C HIS A 580 27.70 -0.22 -20.50
N ASP A 581 26.78 0.71 -20.23
CA ASP A 581 25.40 0.70 -20.76
C ASP A 581 24.62 -0.60 -20.46
N SER A 582 24.99 -1.31 -19.40
CA SER A 582 24.31 -2.51 -18.92
C SER A 582 23.10 -2.20 -18.03
N ASP A 583 22.43 -3.24 -17.51
CA ASP A 583 21.28 -3.06 -16.62
C ASP A 583 21.61 -2.26 -15.36
N SER A 584 22.86 -2.24 -14.90
CA SER A 584 23.22 -1.45 -13.71
C SER A 584 23.05 0.06 -13.94
N ASP A 585 23.26 0.52 -15.17
CA ASP A 585 23.40 1.95 -15.48
C ASP A 585 22.28 2.46 -16.39
N PHE A 586 21.74 1.60 -17.25
CA PHE A 586 20.69 1.96 -18.19
C PHE A 586 19.43 2.50 -17.49
N TRP A 587 18.97 1.82 -16.44
CA TRP A 587 17.72 2.16 -15.75
C TRP A 587 17.78 3.50 -15.01
N ASN A 588 18.98 4.01 -14.71
CA ASN A 588 19.16 5.38 -14.19
C ASN A 588 18.78 6.46 -15.22
N ARG A 589 18.95 6.18 -16.51
CA ARG A 589 18.66 7.10 -17.63
C ARG A 589 17.32 6.83 -18.31
N ALA A 590 16.83 5.58 -18.24
CA ALA A 590 15.66 5.12 -18.97
C ALA A 590 14.33 5.80 -18.59
N ARG A 591 14.24 6.40 -17.39
CA ARG A 591 12.99 6.98 -16.85
C ARG A 591 12.28 7.97 -17.77
N SER A 592 13.04 8.75 -18.55
CA SER A 592 12.50 9.74 -19.49
C SER A 592 12.33 9.19 -20.92
N SER A 593 12.91 8.02 -21.22
CA SER A 593 12.87 7.41 -22.56
C SER A 593 11.51 6.83 -22.94
N GLY A 594 10.57 6.73 -21.98
CA GLY A 594 9.27 6.07 -22.18
C GLY A 594 9.33 4.54 -22.10
N LEU A 595 10.50 3.93 -21.88
CA LEU A 595 10.64 2.52 -21.56
C LEU A 595 10.47 2.31 -20.04
N LEU A 596 9.61 1.37 -19.65
CA LEU A 596 9.42 0.97 -18.26
C LEU A 596 9.64 -0.53 -18.10
N LEU A 597 10.32 -0.96 -17.03
CA LEU A 597 10.55 -2.37 -16.72
C LEU A 597 9.59 -2.87 -15.65
N TRP A 598 9.03 -4.05 -15.89
CA TRP A 598 8.47 -4.93 -14.87
C TRP A 598 9.13 -6.29 -14.96
N ALA A 599 10.00 -6.58 -14.00
CA ALA A 599 10.81 -7.78 -13.96
C ALA A 599 10.31 -8.76 -12.88
N ALA A 600 10.55 -10.05 -13.04
CA ALA A 600 10.50 -11.01 -11.95
C ALA A 600 11.84 -11.75 -11.81
N THR A 601 12.28 -11.93 -10.57
CA THR A 601 13.48 -12.70 -10.23
C THR A 601 13.17 -13.71 -9.13
N GLN A 602 13.99 -14.75 -9.04
CA GLN A 602 13.87 -15.77 -8.00
C GLN A 602 14.35 -15.26 -6.63
N SER A 603 15.50 -14.58 -6.63
CA SER A 603 16.14 -14.11 -5.40
C SER A 603 17.00 -12.88 -5.67
N TRP A 604 17.33 -12.20 -4.58
CA TRP A 604 18.33 -11.14 -4.59
C TRP A 604 19.72 -11.68 -4.98
N ALA A 605 20.13 -12.79 -4.36
CA ALA A 605 21.44 -13.38 -4.58
C ALA A 605 21.65 -13.84 -6.04
N ALA A 606 20.60 -14.23 -6.75
CA ALA A 606 20.71 -14.65 -8.15
C ALA A 606 21.16 -13.52 -9.07
N ILE A 607 20.74 -12.27 -8.81
CA ILE A 607 21.20 -11.10 -9.56
C ILE A 607 22.62 -10.73 -9.13
N GLU A 608 22.88 -10.76 -7.82
CA GLU A 608 24.19 -10.44 -7.24
C GLU A 608 25.31 -11.35 -7.75
N GLN A 609 25.02 -12.62 -7.97
CA GLN A 609 25.96 -13.57 -8.56
C GLN A 609 26.43 -13.17 -9.97
N ILE A 610 25.63 -12.40 -10.71
CA ILE A 610 25.87 -12.09 -12.13
C ILE A 610 26.52 -10.72 -12.30
N ILE A 611 25.98 -9.69 -11.65
CA ILE A 611 26.47 -8.30 -11.81
C ILE A 611 27.26 -7.78 -10.61
N GLY A 612 27.34 -8.56 -9.52
CA GLY A 612 28.00 -8.18 -8.28
C GLY A 612 27.12 -7.33 -7.35
N GLU A 613 27.57 -7.19 -6.10
CA GLU A 613 26.81 -6.56 -5.02
C GLU A 613 26.48 -5.08 -5.28
N THR A 614 27.48 -4.28 -5.66
CA THR A 614 27.32 -2.83 -5.88
C THR A 614 26.36 -2.53 -7.03
N ALA A 615 26.48 -3.25 -8.14
CA ALA A 615 25.61 -3.07 -9.30
C ALA A 615 24.17 -3.53 -8.99
N THR A 616 24.02 -4.61 -8.22
CA THR A 616 22.70 -5.08 -7.76
C THR A 616 22.00 -4.05 -6.89
N LYS A 617 22.72 -3.42 -5.95
CA LYS A 617 22.16 -2.33 -5.14
C LYS A 617 21.68 -1.17 -6.02
N ASN A 618 22.49 -0.72 -6.98
CA ASN A 618 22.14 0.35 -7.91
C ASN A 618 20.89 0.00 -8.75
N LEU A 619 20.87 -1.20 -9.35
CA LEU A 619 19.72 -1.71 -10.10
C LEU A 619 18.45 -1.72 -9.25
N MET A 620 18.55 -2.21 -8.02
CA MET A 620 17.40 -2.33 -7.12
C MET A 620 16.93 -0.97 -6.60
N ASP A 621 17.80 0.03 -6.48
CA ASP A 621 17.41 1.41 -6.18
C ASP A 621 16.66 2.06 -7.36
N CYS A 622 16.96 1.66 -8.59
CA CYS A 622 16.20 2.05 -9.78
C CYS A 622 14.80 1.42 -9.82
N MET A 623 14.62 0.22 -9.27
CA MET A 623 13.31 -0.45 -9.16
C MET A 623 12.50 0.14 -8.01
N ARG A 624 11.82 1.26 -8.22
CA ARG A 624 11.19 1.99 -7.12
C ARG A 624 10.00 1.26 -6.49
N SER A 625 9.33 0.42 -7.27
CA SER A 625 8.27 -0.46 -6.77
C SER A 625 8.78 -1.90 -6.67
N LYS A 626 8.53 -2.56 -5.54
CA LYS A 626 9.06 -3.90 -5.25
C LYS A 626 7.98 -4.75 -4.60
N VAL A 627 7.85 -5.99 -5.04
CA VAL A 627 6.89 -6.94 -4.45
C VAL A 627 7.64 -8.23 -4.14
N PHE A 628 7.65 -8.60 -2.86
CA PHE A 628 8.35 -9.75 -2.31
C PHE A 628 7.33 -10.82 -1.94
N PHE A 629 7.29 -11.89 -2.72
CA PHE A 629 6.56 -13.10 -2.35
C PHE A 629 7.27 -13.82 -1.20
N ALA A 630 6.57 -14.79 -0.62
CA ALA A 630 7.10 -15.61 0.45
C ALA A 630 8.47 -16.19 0.10
N SER A 631 9.47 -15.94 0.96
CA SER A 631 10.86 -16.36 0.72
C SER A 631 11.46 -16.98 1.96
N GLU A 632 12.30 -17.99 1.77
CA GLU A 632 13.08 -18.62 2.83
C GLU A 632 14.51 -18.06 2.92
N GLU A 633 14.92 -17.27 1.92
CA GLU A 633 16.26 -16.72 1.81
C GLU A 633 16.49 -15.56 2.79
N VAL A 634 17.47 -15.72 3.67
CA VAL A 634 17.74 -14.79 4.79
C VAL A 634 18.12 -13.39 4.30
N SER A 635 18.94 -13.27 3.26
CA SER A 635 19.37 -11.98 2.69
C SER A 635 18.19 -11.16 2.16
N THR A 636 17.32 -11.78 1.36
CA THR A 636 16.09 -11.16 0.86
C THR A 636 15.17 -10.76 2.01
N MET A 637 15.02 -11.60 3.03
CA MET A 637 14.19 -11.26 4.18
C MET A 637 14.75 -10.08 4.99
N GLN A 638 16.06 -10.06 5.25
CA GLN A 638 16.74 -8.96 5.94
C GLN A 638 16.64 -7.64 5.16
N TYR A 639 16.72 -7.70 3.83
CA TYR A 639 16.50 -6.53 2.97
C TYR A 639 15.09 -5.96 3.13
N CYS A 640 14.06 -6.83 3.14
CA CYS A 640 12.68 -6.41 3.36
C CYS A 640 12.49 -5.75 4.73
N GLN A 641 13.03 -6.34 5.80
CA GLN A 641 13.01 -5.75 7.15
C GLN A 641 13.69 -4.38 7.18
N THR A 642 14.82 -4.25 6.50
CA THR A 642 15.59 -3.00 6.44
C THR A 642 14.80 -1.88 5.75
N ILE A 643 14.11 -2.19 4.64
CA ILE A 643 13.28 -1.20 3.94
C ILE A 643 12.03 -0.83 4.72
N ALA A 644 11.35 -1.82 5.30
CA ALA A 644 10.16 -1.59 6.14
C ALA A 644 10.49 -0.73 7.38
N GLY A 645 11.77 -0.72 7.78
CA GLY A 645 12.27 0.07 8.89
C GLY A 645 11.78 -0.46 10.23
N ASN A 646 11.85 0.40 11.25
CA ASN A 646 11.51 0.02 12.61
C ASN A 646 10.32 0.84 13.14
N THR A 647 9.46 0.18 13.91
CA THR A 647 8.33 0.77 14.61
C THR A 647 8.49 0.61 16.12
N TRP A 648 7.82 1.49 16.88
CA TRP A 648 7.83 1.40 18.33
C TRP A 648 6.94 0.26 18.80
N GLN A 649 7.56 -0.83 19.25
CA GLN A 649 6.87 -2.01 19.76
C GLN A 649 7.25 -2.25 21.21
N GLY A 650 6.50 -3.11 21.89
CA GLY A 650 6.63 -3.32 23.33
C GLY A 650 5.53 -4.24 23.84
N LEU A 651 5.66 -4.67 25.09
CA LEU A 651 4.76 -5.66 25.68
C LEU A 651 3.29 -5.26 25.57
N SER A 652 2.44 -6.23 25.23
CA SER A 652 0.98 -6.08 25.29
C SER A 652 0.51 -6.41 26.71
N ALA A 653 -0.47 -5.64 27.19
CA ALA A 653 -1.13 -5.85 28.47
C ALA A 653 -2.64 -5.86 28.27
N ASP A 654 -3.36 -6.51 29.19
CA ASP A 654 -4.77 -6.91 29.00
C ASP A 654 -5.74 -5.73 28.75
N ASN A 655 -5.36 -4.50 29.12
CA ASN A 655 -6.20 -3.30 28.99
C ASN A 655 -5.59 -2.20 28.10
N ILE A 656 -4.53 -2.51 27.34
CA ILE A 656 -3.81 -1.51 26.53
C ILE A 656 -3.46 -2.10 25.18
N TYR A 657 -3.94 -1.45 24.13
CA TYR A 657 -3.55 -1.80 22.77
C TYR A 657 -2.27 -1.05 22.37
N PRO A 658 -1.38 -1.68 21.59
CA PRO A 658 -0.15 -1.04 21.13
C PRO A 658 -0.45 0.16 20.23
N THR A 659 -1.44 0.04 19.36
CA THR A 659 -1.85 1.08 18.41
C THR A 659 -3.37 1.19 18.34
N TYR A 660 -3.83 2.33 17.83
CA TYR A 660 -5.23 2.53 17.47
C TYR A 660 -5.75 1.48 16.48
N ALA A 661 -4.97 1.17 15.44
CA ALA A 661 -5.35 0.22 14.41
C ALA A 661 -5.53 -1.20 14.98
N ALA A 662 -4.65 -1.63 15.90
CA ALA A 662 -4.81 -2.89 16.61
C ALA A 662 -6.08 -2.90 17.48
N ARG A 663 -6.40 -1.79 18.16
CA ARG A 663 -7.65 -1.67 18.92
C ARG A 663 -8.87 -1.75 18.00
N LYS A 664 -8.86 -1.01 16.90
CA LYS A 664 -9.94 -1.00 15.90
C LYS A 664 -10.17 -2.39 15.33
N LEU A 665 -9.11 -3.17 15.10
CA LEU A 665 -9.21 -4.55 14.65
C LEU A 665 -9.92 -5.45 15.69
N ALA A 666 -9.61 -5.28 16.98
CA ALA A 666 -10.15 -6.11 18.05
C ALA A 666 -11.58 -5.73 18.47
N MET A 667 -11.92 -4.44 18.44
CA MET A 667 -13.16 -3.91 19.03
C MET A 667 -14.06 -3.15 18.06
N GLY A 668 -13.60 -2.86 16.84
CA GLY A 668 -14.29 -1.95 15.93
C GLY A 668 -14.19 -0.48 16.34
N ASP A 669 -14.90 0.39 15.62
CA ASP A 669 -15.01 1.84 15.88
C ASP A 669 -16.39 2.27 16.38
N GLU A 670 -17.33 1.33 16.49
CA GLU A 670 -18.71 1.58 16.92
C GLU A 670 -18.95 0.95 18.29
N GLY A 671 -19.51 1.72 19.21
CA GLY A 671 -19.97 1.21 20.49
C GLY A 671 -21.47 0.95 20.49
N ASP A 672 -21.94 0.15 21.44
CA ASP A 672 -23.35 -0.19 21.52
C ASP A 672 -24.21 1.06 21.78
N ASP A 673 -25.39 1.14 21.17
CA ASP A 673 -26.39 2.22 21.34
C ASP A 673 -27.28 2.04 22.58
N THR A 674 -26.78 1.30 23.58
CA THR A 674 -27.62 0.82 24.70
C THR A 674 -28.04 1.94 25.66
N ILE A 675 -29.33 2.26 25.64
CA ILE A 675 -29.94 3.15 26.62
C ILE A 675 -30.51 2.33 27.78
N SER A 676 -29.80 2.29 28.91
CA SER A 676 -30.26 1.63 30.14
C SER A 676 -30.51 2.63 31.28
N LEU A 677 -31.63 2.51 31.97
CA LEU A 677 -31.91 3.25 33.21
C LEU A 677 -32.15 2.25 34.33
N GLY A 678 -31.32 2.33 35.38
CA GLY A 678 -31.49 1.51 36.58
C GLY A 678 -32.80 1.84 37.30
N TRP A 679 -33.18 1.03 38.29
CA TRP A 679 -34.50 1.19 38.90
C TRP A 679 -34.67 2.53 39.66
N LEU A 680 -33.58 3.03 40.26
CA LEU A 680 -33.46 4.37 40.87
C LEU A 680 -33.03 5.47 39.87
N GLY A 681 -32.96 5.17 38.57
CA GLY A 681 -32.50 6.09 37.55
C GLY A 681 -33.44 7.29 37.43
N GLY A 682 -32.98 8.45 37.91
CA GLY A 682 -33.73 9.71 37.93
C GLY A 682 -33.95 10.30 39.32
N ILE A 683 -33.67 9.58 40.40
CA ILE A 683 -33.85 10.11 41.77
C ILE A 683 -32.66 10.98 42.20
N VAL A 684 -31.45 10.58 41.83
CA VAL A 684 -30.22 11.28 42.21
C VAL A 684 -29.87 12.32 41.14
N PRO A 685 -29.56 13.58 41.52
CA PRO A 685 -29.07 14.57 40.58
C PRO A 685 -27.81 14.05 39.89
N THR A 686 -27.83 14.10 38.56
CA THR A 686 -26.69 13.74 37.72
C THR A 686 -26.44 14.85 36.72
N TRP A 687 -25.17 15.13 36.47
CA TRP A 687 -24.73 16.07 35.45
C TRP A 687 -24.29 15.31 34.21
N PHE A 688 -24.56 15.86 33.04
CA PHE A 688 -24.11 15.24 31.79
C PHE A 688 -22.61 15.48 31.65
N THR A 689 -21.85 14.40 31.49
CA THR A 689 -20.45 14.47 31.14
C THR A 689 -20.24 13.67 29.86
N ALA A 690 -19.60 14.29 28.88
CA ALA A 690 -19.17 13.62 27.64
C ALA A 690 -17.65 13.50 27.64
N PRO A 691 -17.06 12.71 28.57
CA PRO A 691 -15.61 12.55 28.61
C PRO A 691 -15.15 11.88 27.32
N THR A 692 -14.19 12.51 26.66
CA THR A 692 -13.51 11.96 25.48
C THR A 692 -12.12 11.42 25.81
N GLU A 693 -11.62 11.72 27.00
CA GLU A 693 -10.35 11.20 27.49
C GLU A 693 -10.33 9.68 27.44
N GLN A 694 -9.21 9.17 26.92
CA GLN A 694 -8.89 7.76 26.98
C GLN A 694 -8.81 7.30 28.44
N ALA A 695 -9.42 6.17 28.72
CA ALA A 695 -9.36 5.48 29.99
C ALA A 695 -7.90 5.38 30.45
N GLU A 696 -7.71 5.58 31.75
CA GLU A 696 -6.40 5.30 32.31
C GLU A 696 -6.14 3.79 32.27
N PRO A 697 -4.92 3.38 31.89
CA PRO A 697 -4.48 1.98 31.81
C PRO A 697 -4.58 1.24 33.15
N TYR A 698 -4.71 1.98 34.26
CA TYR A 698 -4.93 1.46 35.61
C TYR A 698 -5.87 2.38 36.39
N SER A 699 -6.61 1.82 37.35
CA SER A 699 -7.51 2.59 38.21
C SER A 699 -6.86 2.86 39.57
N ILE A 700 -6.37 4.07 39.76
CA ILE A 700 -5.85 4.55 41.07
C ILE A 700 -6.94 4.45 42.15
N ALA A 701 -8.20 4.65 41.78
CA ALA A 701 -9.34 4.55 42.70
C ALA A 701 -9.56 3.11 43.22
N HIS A 702 -9.27 2.10 42.40
CA HIS A 702 -9.35 0.70 42.81
C HIS A 702 -8.26 0.38 43.85
N LEU A 703 -7.02 0.81 43.60
CA LEU A 703 -5.89 0.70 44.54
C LEU A 703 -6.15 1.43 45.86
N LEU A 704 -6.62 2.69 45.81
CA LEU A 704 -6.97 3.46 47.00
C LEU A 704 -8.10 2.82 47.82
N LYS A 705 -9.05 2.14 47.17
CA LYS A 705 -10.14 1.43 47.84
C LYS A 705 -9.65 0.16 48.54
N PHE A 706 -8.67 -0.54 47.97
CA PHE A 706 -8.00 -1.67 48.62
C PHE A 706 -7.09 -1.22 49.77
N MET A 707 -6.31 -0.14 49.59
CA MET A 707 -5.45 0.42 50.63
C MET A 707 -6.22 0.95 51.84
N LYS A 708 -7.40 1.56 51.62
CA LYS A 708 -8.28 2.02 52.71
C LYS A 708 -9.11 0.92 53.36
N GLY A 709 -9.20 -0.26 52.73
CA GLY A 709 -10.09 -1.35 53.14
C GLY A 709 -9.46 -2.45 54.00
N GLY A 710 -8.15 -2.43 54.27
CA GLY A 710 -7.49 -3.45 55.11
C GLY A 710 -7.57 -4.88 54.58
N GLY A 711 -7.71 -5.07 53.26
CA GLY A 711 -7.85 -6.40 52.64
C GLY A 711 -6.53 -7.17 52.58
N GLU A 712 -6.59 -8.46 52.90
CA GLU A 712 -5.47 -9.41 52.94
C GLU A 712 -4.59 -9.41 51.67
N GLY A 713 -3.28 -9.63 51.88
CA GLY A 713 -2.16 -9.27 51.00
C GLY A 713 -2.10 -9.87 49.59
N THR A 714 -3.02 -10.70 49.14
CA THR A 714 -2.99 -11.32 47.80
C THR A 714 -3.62 -10.46 46.71
N GLY A 715 -4.73 -9.77 47.00
CA GLY A 715 -5.43 -8.92 46.01
C GLY A 715 -4.69 -7.61 45.70
N LEU A 716 -4.11 -6.99 46.74
CA LEU A 716 -3.31 -5.77 46.61
C LEU A 716 -2.03 -6.05 45.80
N GLN A 717 -1.33 -7.15 46.10
CA GLN A 717 -0.13 -7.57 45.35
C GLN A 717 -0.44 -7.86 43.88
N LEU A 718 -1.58 -8.48 43.58
CA LEU A 718 -2.00 -8.73 42.20
C LEU A 718 -2.31 -7.42 41.46
N SER A 719 -2.97 -6.47 42.13
CA SER A 719 -3.27 -5.16 41.54
C SER A 719 -2.03 -4.30 41.29
N LEU A 720 -1.06 -4.31 42.22
CA LEU A 720 0.23 -3.62 42.06
C LEU A 720 1.06 -4.25 40.95
N ARG A 721 1.11 -5.59 40.86
CA ARG A 721 1.77 -6.29 39.75
C ARG A 721 1.14 -5.96 38.40
N ASN A 722 -0.17 -5.84 38.34
CA ASN A 722 -0.87 -5.44 37.12
C ASN A 722 -0.60 -3.97 36.76
N GLU A 723 -0.50 -3.08 37.76
CA GLU A 723 -0.10 -1.69 37.56
C GLU A 723 1.34 -1.60 37.03
N ASP A 724 2.29 -2.27 37.68
CA ASP A 724 3.69 -2.31 37.24
C ASP A 724 3.80 -2.89 35.83
N ARG A 725 3.06 -3.97 35.53
CA ARG A 725 3.01 -4.57 34.18
C ARG A 725 2.42 -3.60 33.15
N ASN A 726 1.36 -2.88 33.48
CA ASN A 726 0.71 -1.91 32.58
C ASN A 726 1.59 -0.67 32.37
N ARG A 727 2.24 -0.19 33.43
CA ARG A 727 3.20 0.92 33.39
C ARG A 727 4.41 0.55 32.58
N ALA A 728 4.93 -0.67 32.74
CA ALA A 728 5.99 -1.21 31.91
C ALA A 728 5.52 -1.29 30.45
N ALA A 729 4.37 -1.91 30.17
CA ALA A 729 3.81 -1.98 28.82
C ALA A 729 3.60 -0.61 28.13
N LEU A 730 3.42 0.47 28.90
CA LEU A 730 3.29 1.85 28.40
C LEU A 730 4.60 2.60 28.25
N VAL A 731 5.53 2.46 29.20
CA VAL A 731 6.72 3.31 29.32
C VAL A 731 8.01 2.49 29.36
N GLU A 732 8.04 1.37 30.08
CA GLU A 732 9.25 0.57 30.30
C GLU A 732 9.29 -0.65 29.37
N GLY A 733 10.12 -0.57 28.32
CA GLY A 733 10.28 -1.66 27.34
C GLY A 733 9.68 -1.38 25.96
N VAL A 734 9.29 -0.12 25.69
CA VAL A 734 9.00 0.33 24.33
C VAL A 734 10.33 0.53 23.59
N THR A 735 10.61 -0.35 22.64
CA THR A 735 11.84 -0.31 21.84
C THR A 735 11.49 -0.27 20.35
N LYS A 736 12.39 0.28 19.55
CA LYS A 736 12.26 0.21 18.09
C LYS A 736 12.58 -1.21 17.65
N GLN A 737 11.57 -1.92 17.15
CA GLN A 737 11.69 -3.25 16.58
C GLN A 737 11.40 -3.20 15.08
N PRO A 738 11.89 -4.16 14.28
CA PRO A 738 11.54 -4.26 12.88
C PRO A 738 10.02 -4.20 12.67
N SER A 739 9.57 -3.38 11.74
CA SER A 739 8.15 -3.27 11.40
C SER A 739 7.61 -4.56 10.79
N LEU A 740 8.50 -5.39 10.23
CA LEU A 740 8.20 -6.67 9.60
C LEU A 740 9.01 -7.78 10.27
N ASP A 741 8.36 -8.88 10.64
CA ASP A 741 9.00 -10.07 11.19
C ASP A 741 9.33 -11.05 10.07
N LEU A 742 10.28 -11.95 10.32
CA LEU A 742 10.63 -13.00 9.36
C LEU A 742 9.44 -13.94 9.06
N ALA A 743 8.53 -14.12 10.03
CA ALA A 743 7.31 -14.91 9.84
C ALA A 743 6.35 -14.25 8.83
N ASP A 744 6.31 -12.92 8.79
CA ASP A 744 5.45 -12.19 7.85
C ASP A 744 5.94 -12.32 6.40
N LEU A 745 7.22 -12.62 6.21
CA LEU A 745 7.83 -12.86 4.91
C LEU A 745 7.73 -14.32 4.46
N ARG A 746 7.13 -15.18 5.29
CA ARG A 746 6.89 -16.61 5.02
C ARG A 746 5.40 -16.93 4.95
N MET A 747 4.57 -15.93 4.64
CA MET A 747 3.12 -16.09 4.55
C MET A 747 2.70 -16.98 3.37
N GLY A 748 1.45 -17.45 3.39
CA GLY A 748 0.90 -18.36 2.38
C GLY A 748 0.83 -17.75 0.98
N SER A 749 0.54 -18.59 -0.02
CA SER A 749 0.34 -18.17 -1.41
C SER A 749 -0.70 -17.05 -1.53
N GLY A 750 -0.43 -16.05 -2.36
CA GLY A 750 -1.32 -14.90 -2.55
C GLY A 750 -0.93 -13.67 -1.74
N LEU A 751 -0.14 -13.83 -0.67
CA LEU A 751 0.35 -12.71 0.13
C LEU A 751 1.78 -12.33 -0.26
N ALA A 752 2.05 -11.03 -0.34
CA ALA A 752 3.37 -10.50 -0.64
C ALA A 752 3.63 -9.21 0.14
N PHE A 753 4.88 -8.99 0.56
CA PHE A 753 5.29 -7.69 1.07
C PHE A 753 5.55 -6.75 -0.12
N ALA A 754 4.87 -5.61 -0.17
CA ALA A 754 4.97 -4.68 -1.28
C ALA A 754 5.43 -3.29 -0.83
N VAL A 755 6.34 -2.71 -1.61
CA VAL A 755 6.73 -1.31 -1.58
C VAL A 755 6.25 -0.69 -2.87
N VAL A 756 5.25 0.18 -2.78
CA VAL A 756 4.52 0.73 -3.94
C VAL A 756 4.65 2.24 -3.95
N MET A 757 5.11 2.80 -5.07
CA MET A 757 5.17 4.25 -5.24
C MET A 757 3.80 4.79 -5.67
N ARG A 758 3.29 5.78 -4.95
CA ARG A 758 2.04 6.47 -5.31
C ARG A 758 2.15 7.96 -5.03
N ALA A 759 2.00 8.78 -6.06
CA ALA A 759 2.09 10.23 -6.00
C ALA A 759 3.36 10.73 -5.28
N GLY A 760 4.50 10.10 -5.62
CA GLY A 760 5.82 10.45 -5.10
C GLY A 760 6.15 9.94 -3.70
N VAL A 761 5.27 9.16 -3.06
CA VAL A 761 5.50 8.58 -1.73
C VAL A 761 5.48 7.06 -1.82
N ALA A 762 6.47 6.42 -1.17
CA ALA A 762 6.51 4.97 -1.01
C ALA A 762 5.51 4.54 0.07
N ARG A 763 4.69 3.55 -0.25
CA ARG A 763 3.72 2.94 0.65
C ARG A 763 4.10 1.48 0.80
N MET A 764 4.12 1.00 2.03
CA MET A 764 4.61 -0.33 2.35
C MET A 764 3.55 -1.05 3.15
N ASP A 765 3.26 -2.29 2.78
CA ASP A 765 2.47 -3.21 3.59
C ASP A 765 2.60 -4.63 3.05
N VAL A 766 2.07 -5.60 3.78
CA VAL A 766 1.71 -6.88 3.20
C VAL A 766 0.40 -6.71 2.45
N ILE A 767 0.38 -7.17 1.20
CA ILE A 767 -0.76 -7.08 0.30
C ILE A 767 -1.28 -8.47 -0.06
N ASP A 768 -2.58 -8.56 -0.24
CA ASP A 768 -3.25 -9.65 -0.91
C ASP A 768 -3.29 -9.38 -2.42
N LEU A 769 -2.69 -10.29 -3.19
CA LEU A 769 -2.64 -10.25 -4.64
C LEU A 769 -3.84 -10.97 -5.28
N ILE A 770 -4.59 -11.76 -4.49
CA ILE A 770 -5.80 -12.41 -4.95
C ILE A 770 -6.91 -11.38 -4.89
N ASN A 771 -7.23 -10.83 -6.04
CA ASN A 771 -8.28 -9.83 -6.16
C ASN A 771 -9.54 -10.54 -6.67
N GLU A 772 -10.62 -10.55 -5.86
CA GLU A 772 -11.86 -11.26 -6.18
C GLU A 772 -12.43 -10.84 -7.55
N ASP A 773 -12.22 -9.58 -7.94
CA ASP A 773 -12.62 -9.04 -9.26
C ASP A 773 -11.89 -9.70 -10.45
N TYR A 774 -10.69 -10.27 -10.24
CA TYR A 774 -9.94 -10.96 -11.30
C TYR A 774 -10.32 -12.43 -11.41
N ALA A 775 -10.89 -13.02 -10.35
CA ALA A 775 -11.37 -14.40 -10.35
C ALA A 775 -12.70 -14.56 -11.11
N GLU A 776 -13.50 -13.49 -11.24
CA GLU A 776 -14.69 -13.49 -12.10
C GLU A 776 -14.38 -13.20 -13.59
N ALA A 777 -13.18 -12.68 -13.88
CA ALA A 777 -12.73 -12.35 -15.24
C ALA A 777 -11.76 -13.39 -15.85
N ALA A 778 -11.47 -14.46 -15.10
CA ALA A 778 -10.76 -15.68 -15.55
C ALA A 778 -11.78 -16.81 -15.71
#